data_AF-A0A942N8K5-F1
#
_entry.id   AF-A0A942N8K5-F1
#
_cell.length_a   1.000
_cell.length_b   1.000
_cell.length_c   1.000
_cell.angle_alpha   90.00
_cell.angle_beta   90.00
_cell.angle_gamma   90.00
#
_symmetry.space_group_name_H-M   'P 1'
#
loop_
_entity.id
_entity.type
_entity.pdbx_description
1 polymer ?
#
loop_
_entity_poly.entity_id
_entity_poly.type
_entity_poly.pdbx_seq_one_letter_code
_entity_poly.pdbx_strand_id
1 'polypeptide(L)'
;MTTYLETVQQSKNYNNYKLTADKVIQILSDVRNERTKSRRRWIWELMQNAKDVPNIYGGVTIEITLKENEFIFSHNGNPFRVENITGLIQQVSSGKPSDSTNKRITGKFGTGFISTHLLSDTVTVKGIVEQNGLLPKTFQFELNRKAEKSEDLITFIAEELDKIEKIEDEHIFPTRHNYHSQRKETDFDTVFIYPLENPESREAAIVGVEDLASTLPQTLFFVEELKKVIINNEITGKQITYELFENNNEGDFYFPVIKETINGATQDLCFIHYKDDKLDLAIPINNHTERSIKIIEKSARLYRDFPLVGTEHFYFPLILNGLNFFPTEKRDSVLLTDTASNSVLVNRDIFIHAINKAQLFVDWLKTNNAKNLSLIAQSRIPTALTEIEVINWFKENIQEPYRHFLIEQEIVETASEKIKIKNAVIPKFPGTKEQNDHFWEILNNYFGGNKICRKEHLSSWQDNLGIESEIETWGQKVFYTIEDLLKEIQSKITLESITLQGSQQTNVQWLNSVYKFLIDNQLIKHFKEYKIIPTIKGTLKSLSDDIYIEKETKIPNEFISIFKSLKNEDWNDILIHRDLISIDNSHASKTVKDISDEINKILNYEEKNQYGQVQRTYIDRANAEVVLLDILSISASNSNDSFQSKLFNSAKIFFKSEKQPIVINGISDFNFNPAKRQLIKLLHNKIEAANKLTNLGLENSEKWLLDHLLLLQESSEFKTLLEFGNIIPNRKGDFCAFVNEIFAYGTNENPLDDDLIKILFELNNAEDWDKFIVNDYFRSLKLPAKTIEELATKLKEELEKLRIDNAFSTKSGAILKLIHWCSDIKNKFVADRYFDWFISQKDKIFVNISLEDSEVGGNIVKLLSNKEKLNDLVALAESGISLTQLSEIAEIAKSISIEEIKNLAQQLKDEQDDFEFKKKIGEAVERAFIEAFNSVNLPYNITYQGVGSQDVVITNPANSKSFYIELKSLSPTNWDKSLKLAVSQARKAVEQVNEGNYVVSVLVRPSDWELATADFIKTNLNSQFNIGSLLSSVVEKDKTFEQLLNSSGDIDLAFEDTRRKVKISEQIWRQNGHPFNSLIDRLKQYLG
;
A
#
# COMPACT_ATOMS: atom_id res chain seq x y z
N MET A 1 28.42 -62.43 -92.80
CA MET A 1 27.62 -61.40 -93.49
C MET A 1 26.34 -61.26 -92.71
N THR A 2 26.13 -60.13 -92.06
CA THR A 2 24.91 -59.81 -91.31
C THR A 2 23.72 -59.78 -92.28
N THR A 3 22.61 -60.43 -91.96
CA THR A 3 21.41 -60.47 -92.79
C THR A 3 20.59 -59.18 -92.64
N TYR A 4 19.76 -58.84 -93.63
CA TYR A 4 18.85 -57.68 -93.51
C TYR A 4 17.93 -57.78 -92.29
N LEU A 5 17.50 -58.98 -91.89
CA LEU A 5 16.67 -59.19 -90.71
C LEU A 5 17.42 -58.85 -89.42
N GLU A 6 18.67 -59.31 -89.29
CA GLU A 6 19.54 -58.97 -88.16
C GLU A 6 19.81 -57.47 -88.09
N THR A 7 20.03 -56.79 -89.23
CA THR A 7 20.20 -55.33 -89.26
C THR A 7 18.94 -54.57 -88.85
N VAL A 8 17.75 -55.03 -89.25
CA VAL A 8 16.47 -54.43 -88.81
C VAL A 8 16.25 -54.63 -87.31
N GLN A 9 16.57 -55.81 -86.78
CA GLN A 9 16.47 -56.10 -85.34
C GLN A 9 17.46 -55.24 -84.53
N GLN A 10 18.72 -55.14 -84.97
CA GLN A 10 19.72 -54.27 -84.35
C GLN A 10 19.31 -52.80 -84.37
N SER A 11 18.73 -52.31 -85.48
CA SER A 11 18.24 -50.93 -85.58
C SER A 11 17.04 -50.67 -84.65
N LYS A 12 16.10 -51.62 -84.52
CA LYS A 12 14.98 -51.51 -83.56
C LYS A 12 15.48 -51.48 -82.12
N ASN A 13 16.41 -52.36 -81.76
CA ASN A 13 16.99 -52.41 -80.42
C ASN A 13 17.76 -51.12 -80.10
N TYR A 14 18.58 -50.64 -81.05
CA TYR A 14 19.30 -49.38 -80.91
C TYR A 14 18.36 -48.18 -80.71
N ASN A 15 17.28 -48.07 -81.49
CA ASN A 15 16.31 -46.99 -81.32
C ASN A 15 15.60 -47.05 -79.95
N ASN A 16 15.30 -48.26 -79.45
CA ASN A 16 14.70 -48.44 -78.12
C ASN A 16 15.69 -48.03 -77.01
N TYR A 17 16.96 -48.40 -77.14
CA TYR A 17 18.01 -47.98 -76.22
C TYR A 17 18.24 -46.47 -76.28
N LYS A 18 18.18 -45.85 -77.47
CA LYS A 18 18.32 -44.40 -77.64
C LYS A 18 17.19 -43.63 -76.97
N LEU A 19 15.93 -44.02 -77.19
CA LEU A 19 14.77 -43.42 -76.50
C LEU A 19 14.87 -43.55 -74.97
N THR A 20 15.32 -44.72 -74.50
CA THR A 20 15.56 -44.97 -73.08
C THR A 20 16.66 -44.04 -72.55
N ALA A 21 17.79 -43.98 -73.23
CA ALA A 21 18.95 -43.20 -72.83
C ALA A 21 18.66 -41.69 -72.82
N ASP A 22 17.99 -41.17 -73.86
CA ASP A 22 17.58 -39.76 -73.93
C ASP A 22 16.67 -39.39 -72.74
N LYS A 23 15.69 -40.26 -72.41
CA LYS A 23 14.79 -40.07 -71.27
C LYS A 23 15.53 -40.10 -69.93
N VAL A 24 16.46 -41.05 -69.75
CA VAL A 24 17.25 -41.17 -68.51
C VAL A 24 18.14 -39.93 -68.34
N ILE A 25 18.81 -39.47 -69.40
CA ILE A 25 19.66 -38.26 -69.33
C ILE A 25 18.85 -37.01 -68.99
N GLN A 26 17.66 -36.85 -69.57
CA GLN A 26 16.79 -35.72 -69.25
C GLN A 26 16.45 -35.71 -67.75
N ILE A 27 15.97 -36.83 -67.21
CA ILE A 27 15.60 -36.92 -65.79
C ILE A 27 16.82 -36.74 -64.87
N LEU A 28 17.99 -37.29 -65.22
CA LEU A 28 19.22 -37.09 -64.46
C LEU A 28 19.67 -35.63 -64.46
N SER A 29 19.52 -34.92 -65.58
CA SER A 29 19.81 -33.49 -65.67
C SER A 29 18.92 -32.70 -64.70
N ASP A 30 17.62 -32.97 -64.68
CA ASP A 30 16.66 -32.31 -63.80
C ASP A 30 16.96 -32.57 -62.31
N VAL A 31 17.23 -33.84 -61.94
CA VAL A 31 17.62 -34.23 -60.58
C VAL A 31 18.93 -33.56 -60.14
N ARG A 32 19.90 -33.42 -61.05
CA ARG A 32 21.19 -32.75 -60.79
C ARG A 32 21.09 -31.23 -60.74
N ASN A 33 20.10 -30.63 -61.40
CA ASN A 33 19.87 -29.19 -61.34
C ASN A 33 19.11 -28.78 -60.07
N GLU A 34 18.25 -29.66 -59.54
CA GLU A 34 17.45 -29.42 -58.32
C GLU A 34 17.91 -30.27 -57.12
N ARG A 35 19.24 -30.43 -56.94
CA ARG A 35 19.83 -31.34 -55.93
C ARG A 35 19.31 -31.09 -54.52
N THR A 36 19.30 -29.86 -54.04
CA THR A 36 18.95 -29.54 -52.64
C THR A 36 17.54 -29.99 -52.25
N LYS A 37 16.57 -29.89 -53.17
CA LYS A 37 15.19 -30.35 -52.96
C LYS A 37 15.06 -31.86 -53.18
N SER A 38 15.79 -32.43 -54.14
CA SER A 38 15.78 -33.87 -54.44
C SER A 38 16.39 -34.72 -53.30
N ARG A 39 17.27 -34.15 -52.46
CA ARG A 39 17.94 -34.80 -51.32
C ARG A 39 17.01 -35.43 -50.28
N ARG A 40 15.79 -34.90 -50.15
CA ARG A 40 14.82 -35.40 -49.16
C ARG A 40 13.78 -36.36 -49.76
N ARG A 41 13.70 -36.45 -51.10
CA ARG A 41 12.66 -37.20 -51.81
C ARG A 41 13.06 -38.63 -52.14
N TRP A 42 14.31 -38.86 -52.55
CA TRP A 42 14.75 -40.13 -53.15
C TRP A 42 14.47 -41.35 -52.25
N ILE A 43 14.57 -41.18 -50.93
CA ILE A 43 14.37 -42.28 -49.97
C ILE A 43 12.90 -42.72 -49.95
N TRP A 44 11.96 -41.79 -50.10
CA TRP A 44 10.53 -42.09 -50.17
C TRP A 44 10.15 -42.81 -51.46
N GLU A 45 10.87 -42.59 -52.56
CA GLU A 45 10.69 -43.37 -53.79
C GLU A 45 11.12 -44.83 -53.59
N LEU A 46 12.17 -45.10 -52.81
CA LEU A 46 12.56 -46.46 -52.42
C LEU A 46 11.53 -47.11 -51.48
N MET A 47 11.05 -46.36 -50.48
CA MET A 47 9.97 -46.81 -49.58
C MET A 47 8.70 -47.14 -50.37
N GLN A 48 8.36 -46.32 -51.36
CA GLN A 48 7.21 -46.55 -52.23
C GLN A 48 7.39 -47.80 -53.10
N ASN A 49 8.57 -48.00 -53.68
CA ASN A 49 8.84 -49.21 -54.45
C ASN A 49 8.74 -50.46 -53.56
N ALA A 50 9.23 -50.38 -52.32
CA ALA A 50 9.15 -51.48 -51.37
C ALA A 50 7.70 -51.80 -50.96
N LYS A 51 6.85 -50.79 -50.67
CA LYS A 51 5.45 -51.04 -50.27
C LYS A 51 4.62 -51.72 -51.37
N ASP A 52 4.92 -51.41 -52.63
CA ASP A 52 4.17 -51.93 -53.79
C ASP A 52 4.47 -53.44 -53.99
N VAL A 53 5.53 -53.97 -53.35
CA VAL A 53 5.91 -55.39 -53.45
C VAL A 53 5.06 -56.22 -52.47
N PRO A 54 4.34 -57.25 -52.96
CA PRO A 54 3.64 -58.17 -52.08
C PRO A 54 4.60 -58.86 -51.11
N ASN A 55 4.15 -59.14 -49.89
CA ASN A 55 4.93 -59.88 -48.91
C ASN A 55 4.11 -60.99 -48.27
N ILE A 56 4.74 -62.14 -48.02
CA ILE A 56 4.14 -63.28 -47.35
C ILE A 56 4.02 -63.08 -45.83
N TYR A 57 4.75 -62.11 -45.25
CA TYR A 57 4.81 -61.84 -43.81
C TYR A 57 3.85 -60.75 -43.31
N GLY A 58 2.79 -60.44 -44.08
CA GLY A 58 1.74 -59.49 -43.71
C GLY A 58 2.06 -58.02 -44.02
N GLY A 59 3.33 -57.66 -44.19
CA GLY A 59 3.79 -56.33 -44.61
C GLY A 59 5.30 -56.33 -44.80
N VAL A 60 5.86 -55.33 -45.48
CA VAL A 60 7.28 -55.26 -45.81
C VAL A 60 8.07 -54.70 -44.63
N THR A 61 9.19 -55.36 -44.31
CA THR A 61 10.22 -54.86 -43.40
C THR A 61 11.37 -54.31 -44.24
N ILE A 62 11.77 -53.09 -43.94
CA ILE A 62 12.82 -52.35 -44.67
C ILE A 62 14.03 -52.17 -43.74
N GLU A 63 15.22 -52.40 -44.26
CA GLU A 63 16.48 -52.11 -43.59
C GLU A 63 17.30 -51.11 -44.41
N ILE A 64 17.78 -50.08 -43.74
CA ILE A 64 18.52 -48.97 -44.32
C ILE A 64 19.86 -48.90 -43.61
N THR A 65 20.97 -49.03 -44.33
CA THR A 65 22.31 -48.91 -43.76
C THR A 65 23.06 -47.76 -44.41
N LEU A 66 23.43 -46.76 -43.60
CA LEU A 66 24.21 -45.60 -44.03
C LEU A 66 25.64 -45.72 -43.49
N LYS A 67 26.61 -45.80 -44.40
CA LYS A 67 28.05 -45.85 -44.13
C LYS A 67 28.75 -44.65 -44.74
N GLU A 68 30.03 -44.48 -44.42
CA GLU A 68 30.84 -43.37 -44.93
C GLU A 68 30.94 -43.34 -46.47
N ASN A 69 31.04 -44.52 -47.10
CA ASN A 69 31.30 -44.65 -48.54
C ASN A 69 30.15 -45.27 -49.33
N GLU A 70 29.08 -45.73 -48.67
CA GLU A 70 27.95 -46.37 -49.34
C GLU A 70 26.64 -46.18 -48.54
N PHE A 71 25.54 -46.14 -49.29
CA PHE A 71 24.20 -46.24 -48.75
C PHE A 71 23.55 -47.53 -49.25
N ILE A 72 22.95 -48.31 -48.36
CA ILE A 72 22.32 -49.59 -48.66
C ILE A 72 20.84 -49.52 -48.27
N PHE A 73 19.96 -49.84 -49.20
CA PHE A 73 18.53 -50.03 -48.95
C PHE A 73 18.17 -51.48 -49.24
N SER A 74 17.58 -52.17 -48.28
CA SER A 74 17.16 -53.55 -48.43
C SER A 74 15.75 -53.78 -47.88
N HIS A 75 15.03 -54.77 -48.42
CA HIS A 75 13.72 -55.14 -47.92
C HIS A 75 13.41 -56.62 -48.13
N ASN A 76 12.49 -57.14 -47.31
CA ASN A 76 12.10 -58.54 -47.31
C ASN A 76 10.89 -58.84 -48.23
N GLY A 77 10.66 -58.02 -49.25
CA GLY A 77 9.55 -58.21 -50.20
C GLY A 77 9.73 -59.46 -51.04
N ASN A 78 8.68 -59.90 -51.75
CA ASN A 78 8.77 -61.07 -52.63
C ASN A 78 9.84 -60.91 -53.75
N PRO A 79 10.39 -62.02 -54.28
CA PRO A 79 11.40 -62.00 -55.35
C PRO A 79 11.02 -61.18 -56.58
N PHE A 80 12.04 -60.69 -57.29
CA PHE A 80 11.89 -60.03 -58.58
C PHE A 80 11.38 -61.00 -59.63
N ARG A 81 10.63 -60.49 -60.60
CA ARG A 81 10.40 -61.16 -61.88
C ARG A 81 11.40 -60.70 -62.92
N VAL A 82 11.56 -61.48 -63.99
CA VAL A 82 12.41 -61.10 -65.13
C VAL A 82 12.02 -59.74 -65.69
N GLU A 83 10.71 -59.45 -65.78
CA GLU A 83 10.16 -58.16 -66.22
C GLU A 83 10.50 -56.98 -65.29
N ASN A 84 10.76 -57.23 -64.00
CA ASN A 84 11.19 -56.19 -63.08
C ASN A 84 12.67 -55.85 -63.29
N ILE A 85 13.52 -56.87 -63.52
CA ILE A 85 14.95 -56.68 -63.79
C ILE A 85 15.17 -55.93 -65.09
N THR A 86 14.56 -56.39 -66.19
CA THR A 86 14.69 -55.72 -67.49
C THR A 86 14.05 -54.34 -67.45
N GLY A 87 12.95 -54.17 -66.71
CA GLY A 87 12.30 -52.88 -66.47
C GLY A 87 13.19 -51.87 -65.74
N LEU A 88 13.97 -52.29 -64.74
CA LEU A 88 14.93 -51.44 -64.03
C LEU A 88 16.10 -51.01 -64.92
N ILE A 89 16.62 -51.91 -65.76
CA ILE A 89 17.74 -51.60 -66.68
C ILE A 89 17.28 -50.66 -67.80
N GLN A 90 16.12 -50.93 -68.40
CA GLN A 90 15.57 -50.18 -69.54
C GLN A 90 14.65 -49.03 -69.16
N GLN A 91 14.39 -48.80 -67.87
CA GLN A 91 13.47 -47.76 -67.39
C GLN A 91 12.06 -47.82 -68.01
N VAL A 92 11.53 -49.03 -68.21
CA VAL A 92 10.16 -49.25 -68.68
C VAL A 92 9.30 -49.75 -67.52
N SER A 93 8.12 -49.16 -67.36
CA SER A 93 7.14 -49.60 -66.35
C SER A 93 6.44 -50.85 -66.86
N SER A 94 6.96 -52.03 -66.51
CA SER A 94 6.31 -53.31 -66.82
C SER A 94 5.02 -53.46 -65.99
N GLY A 95 3.87 -53.62 -66.66
CA GLY A 95 2.65 -54.17 -66.05
C GLY A 95 1.70 -53.23 -65.30
N LYS A 96 1.75 -51.90 -65.51
CA LYS A 96 0.76 -50.97 -64.91
C LYS A 96 -0.29 -50.53 -65.95
N PRO A 97 -1.54 -51.04 -65.91
CA PRO A 97 -2.60 -50.52 -66.76
C PRO A 97 -2.82 -49.04 -66.46
N SER A 98 -3.04 -48.21 -67.48
CA SER A 98 -3.31 -46.76 -67.32
C SER A 98 -4.54 -46.45 -66.46
N ASP A 99 -5.45 -47.42 -66.29
CA ASP A 99 -6.73 -47.31 -65.58
C ASP A 99 -6.89 -48.29 -64.39
N SER A 100 -5.82 -48.75 -63.74
CA SER A 100 -6.01 -49.60 -62.57
C SER A 100 -6.54 -48.80 -61.37
N THR A 101 -7.81 -49.02 -60.99
CA THR A 101 -8.46 -48.51 -59.77
C THR A 101 -7.96 -49.17 -58.48
N ASN A 102 -6.81 -49.84 -58.53
CA ASN A 102 -6.30 -50.68 -57.45
C ASN A 102 -5.61 -49.78 -56.42
N LYS A 103 -6.21 -49.62 -55.22
CA LYS A 103 -5.72 -48.77 -54.12
C LYS A 103 -4.25 -49.04 -53.74
N ARG A 104 -3.73 -50.24 -54.04
CA ARG A 104 -2.35 -50.66 -53.77
C ARG A 104 -1.26 -50.05 -54.66
N ILE A 105 -1.59 -49.44 -55.81
CA ILE A 105 -0.59 -49.00 -56.79
C ILE A 105 -0.57 -47.47 -56.87
N THR A 106 0.33 -46.83 -56.13
CA THR A 106 0.40 -45.35 -56.08
C THR A 106 1.27 -44.76 -57.21
N GLY A 107 2.13 -45.56 -57.87
CA GLY A 107 3.10 -45.05 -58.86
C GLY A 107 2.59 -45.02 -60.30
N LYS A 108 2.33 -43.83 -60.86
CA LYS A 108 1.90 -43.61 -62.27
C LYS A 108 3.05 -43.46 -63.28
N PHE A 109 4.27 -43.22 -62.83
CA PHE A 109 5.42 -42.95 -63.68
C PHE A 109 6.62 -43.74 -63.17
N GLY A 110 7.14 -44.69 -63.94
CA GLY A 110 8.38 -45.40 -63.61
C GLY A 110 9.61 -44.52 -63.80
N THR A 111 9.64 -43.35 -63.18
CA THR A 111 10.76 -42.38 -63.18
C THR A 111 11.31 -42.16 -61.77
N GLY A 112 10.56 -42.50 -60.72
CA GLY A 112 10.93 -42.32 -59.31
C GLY A 112 12.27 -42.97 -58.93
N PHE A 113 12.56 -44.16 -59.45
CA PHE A 113 13.84 -44.85 -59.21
C PHE A 113 15.06 -44.11 -59.80
N ILE A 114 14.92 -43.34 -60.89
CA ILE A 114 16.07 -42.55 -61.40
C ILE A 114 16.47 -41.47 -60.40
N SER A 115 15.53 -40.92 -59.65
CA SER A 115 15.83 -39.88 -58.65
C SER A 115 16.82 -40.33 -57.58
N THR A 116 16.95 -41.64 -57.32
CA THR A 116 17.93 -42.20 -56.38
C THR A 116 19.36 -42.09 -56.89
N HIS A 117 19.57 -41.90 -58.20
CA HIS A 117 20.89 -41.63 -58.76
C HIS A 117 21.44 -40.25 -58.38
N LEU A 118 20.66 -39.45 -57.63
CA LEU A 118 21.19 -38.34 -56.86
C LEU A 118 22.32 -38.78 -55.90
N LEU A 119 22.23 -39.99 -55.35
CA LEU A 119 23.23 -40.54 -54.43
C LEU A 119 24.44 -41.13 -55.15
N SER A 120 24.24 -41.66 -56.36
CA SER A 120 25.31 -42.27 -57.12
C SER A 120 24.92 -42.44 -58.59
N ASP A 121 25.88 -42.23 -59.49
CA ASP A 121 25.69 -42.52 -60.91
C ASP A 121 25.66 -44.03 -61.20
N THR A 122 26.12 -44.86 -60.25
CA THR A 122 26.10 -46.32 -60.33
C THR A 122 25.31 -46.91 -59.17
N VAL A 123 24.44 -47.89 -59.45
CA VAL A 123 23.66 -48.57 -58.41
C VAL A 123 23.82 -50.07 -58.57
N THR A 124 24.35 -50.76 -57.56
CA THR A 124 24.38 -52.23 -57.57
C THR A 124 23.04 -52.76 -57.05
N VAL A 125 22.38 -53.59 -57.84
CA VAL A 125 21.13 -54.27 -57.46
C VAL A 125 21.40 -55.75 -57.27
N LYS A 126 20.97 -56.30 -56.13
CA LYS A 126 21.09 -57.72 -55.80
C LYS A 126 19.73 -58.26 -55.38
N GLY A 127 19.49 -59.53 -55.69
CA GLY A 127 18.41 -60.26 -55.06
C GLY A 127 18.09 -61.59 -55.70
N ILE A 128 16.85 -62.03 -55.51
CA ILE A 128 16.32 -63.27 -56.04
C ILE A 128 15.38 -62.96 -57.20
N VAL A 129 15.57 -63.66 -58.32
CA VAL A 129 14.65 -63.64 -59.46
C VAL A 129 13.87 -64.94 -59.53
N GLU A 130 12.57 -64.82 -59.75
CA GLU A 130 11.63 -65.92 -59.89
C GLU A 130 10.77 -65.72 -61.14
N GLN A 131 10.57 -66.80 -61.88
CA GLN A 131 9.66 -66.89 -63.01
C GLN A 131 8.80 -68.14 -62.84
N ASN A 132 7.50 -68.03 -63.13
CA ASN A 132 6.55 -69.14 -62.96
C ASN A 132 7.06 -70.42 -63.63
N GLY A 133 7.21 -71.49 -62.83
CA GLY A 133 7.64 -72.81 -63.29
C GLY A 133 9.17 -73.03 -63.33
N LEU A 134 9.98 -72.04 -62.97
CA LEU A 134 11.44 -72.15 -62.88
C LEU A 134 11.91 -72.02 -61.42
N LEU A 135 13.08 -72.57 -61.10
CA LEU A 135 13.69 -72.42 -59.77
C LEU A 135 14.21 -70.99 -59.58
N PRO A 136 14.06 -70.39 -58.38
CA PRO A 136 14.59 -69.06 -58.10
C PRO A 136 16.11 -69.01 -58.25
N LYS A 137 16.63 -67.91 -58.80
CA LYS A 137 18.08 -67.67 -58.99
C LYS A 137 18.51 -66.41 -58.26
N THR A 138 19.75 -66.39 -57.77
CA THR A 138 20.37 -65.14 -57.30
C THR A 138 20.89 -64.35 -58.48
N PHE A 139 20.69 -63.03 -58.46
CA PHE A 139 21.25 -62.12 -59.45
C PHE A 139 21.98 -60.95 -58.79
N GLN A 140 22.93 -60.39 -59.54
CA GLN A 140 23.55 -59.11 -59.24
C GLN A 140 23.87 -58.40 -60.57
N PHE A 141 23.44 -57.15 -60.70
CA PHE A 141 23.80 -56.28 -61.83
C PHE A 141 24.08 -54.86 -61.36
N GLU A 142 24.76 -54.08 -62.19
CA GLU A 142 25.09 -52.68 -61.94
C GLU A 142 24.34 -51.76 -62.92
N LEU A 143 23.51 -50.88 -62.40
CA LEU A 143 22.89 -49.82 -63.17
C LEU A 143 23.88 -48.66 -63.31
N ASN A 144 24.67 -48.69 -64.38
CA ASN A 144 25.63 -47.62 -64.67
C ASN A 144 24.99 -46.50 -65.51
N ARG A 145 24.88 -45.31 -64.90
CA ARG A 145 24.33 -44.09 -65.50
C ARG A 145 25.37 -42.97 -65.63
N LYS A 146 26.66 -43.29 -65.58
CA LYS A 146 27.79 -42.35 -65.65
C LYS A 146 28.03 -41.85 -67.09
N ALA A 147 27.05 -41.20 -67.67
CA ALA A 147 27.08 -40.69 -69.05
C ALA A 147 26.56 -39.25 -69.12
N GLU A 148 27.19 -38.42 -69.95
CA GLU A 148 26.73 -37.06 -70.28
C GLU A 148 25.94 -37.02 -71.60
N LYS A 149 26.15 -38.02 -72.46
CA LYS A 149 25.49 -38.16 -73.76
C LYS A 149 24.83 -39.52 -73.88
N SER A 150 23.70 -39.57 -74.59
CA SER A 150 22.90 -40.78 -74.66
C SER A 150 23.61 -41.91 -75.40
N GLU A 151 24.55 -41.58 -76.30
CA GLU A 151 25.37 -42.57 -77.01
C GLU A 151 26.22 -43.41 -76.04
N ASP A 152 26.80 -42.77 -75.01
CA ASP A 152 27.59 -43.46 -73.99
C ASP A 152 26.68 -44.33 -73.10
N LEU A 153 25.50 -43.80 -72.74
CA LEU A 153 24.54 -44.52 -71.91
C LEU A 153 23.94 -45.76 -72.59
N ILE A 154 23.73 -45.72 -73.91
CA ILE A 154 23.30 -46.89 -74.70
C ILE A 154 24.28 -48.05 -74.51
N THR A 155 25.59 -47.76 -74.51
CA THR A 155 26.63 -48.77 -74.35
C THR A 155 26.51 -49.45 -72.98
N PHE A 156 26.38 -48.67 -71.90
CA PHE A 156 26.21 -49.21 -70.55
C PHE A 156 24.91 -50.01 -70.38
N ILE A 157 23.80 -49.57 -70.98
CA ILE A 157 22.53 -50.31 -70.96
C ILE A 157 22.68 -51.66 -71.70
N ALA A 158 23.31 -51.65 -72.88
CA ALA A 158 23.50 -52.84 -73.68
C ALA A 158 24.41 -53.86 -72.97
N GLU A 159 25.55 -53.42 -72.44
CA GLU A 159 26.49 -54.27 -71.69
C GLU A 159 25.81 -54.99 -70.51
N GLU A 160 24.91 -54.30 -69.79
CA GLU A 160 24.22 -54.91 -68.66
C GLU A 160 23.10 -55.86 -69.08
N LEU A 161 22.40 -55.57 -70.17
CA LEU A 161 21.42 -56.50 -70.76
C LEU A 161 22.10 -57.77 -71.27
N ASP A 162 23.28 -57.66 -71.91
CA ASP A 162 24.08 -58.81 -72.36
C ASP A 162 24.51 -59.71 -71.19
N LYS A 163 24.69 -59.16 -69.98
CA LYS A 163 24.92 -59.98 -68.77
C LYS A 163 23.65 -60.72 -68.36
N ILE A 164 22.49 -60.08 -68.41
CA ILE A 164 21.19 -60.71 -68.11
C ILE A 164 20.82 -61.78 -69.13
N GLU A 165 21.24 -61.67 -70.39
CA GLU A 165 21.05 -62.74 -71.39
C GLU A 165 21.73 -64.07 -70.97
N LYS A 166 22.69 -64.01 -70.04
CA LYS A 166 23.37 -65.18 -69.46
C LYS A 166 22.71 -65.69 -68.19
N ILE A 167 21.43 -65.38 -67.92
CA ILE A 167 20.69 -65.78 -66.70
C ILE A 167 20.70 -67.30 -66.44
N GLU A 168 20.90 -68.11 -67.48
CA GLU A 168 20.99 -69.57 -67.37
C GLU A 168 22.37 -70.07 -66.91
N ASP A 169 23.41 -69.23 -66.89
CA ASP A 169 24.74 -69.60 -66.40
C ASP A 169 24.78 -69.68 -64.86
N GLU A 170 24.88 -70.89 -64.31
CA GLU A 170 24.91 -71.15 -62.86
C GLU A 170 26.10 -70.50 -62.12
N HIS A 171 27.19 -70.15 -62.81
CA HIS A 171 28.31 -69.46 -62.17
C HIS A 171 28.01 -67.97 -61.97
N ILE A 172 27.19 -67.38 -62.84
CA ILE A 172 26.83 -65.97 -62.83
C ILE A 172 25.51 -65.76 -62.06
N PHE A 173 24.54 -66.66 -62.23
CA PHE A 173 23.22 -66.65 -61.61
C PHE A 173 22.91 -67.98 -60.91
N PRO A 174 23.49 -68.21 -59.71
CA PRO A 174 23.33 -69.47 -59.00
C PRO A 174 21.88 -69.75 -58.61
N THR A 175 21.43 -70.98 -58.82
CA THR A 175 20.10 -71.44 -58.39
C THR A 175 20.00 -71.54 -56.86
N ARG A 176 18.90 -71.02 -56.30
CA ARG A 176 18.55 -71.09 -54.87
C ARG A 176 17.51 -72.18 -54.61
N HIS A 177 17.99 -73.40 -54.36
CA HIS A 177 17.12 -74.51 -54.00
C HIS A 177 16.41 -74.26 -52.66
N ASN A 178 15.14 -74.69 -52.56
CA ASN A 178 14.32 -74.61 -51.34
C ASN A 178 14.09 -73.19 -50.79
N TYR A 179 14.30 -72.15 -51.61
CA TYR A 179 14.18 -70.75 -51.23
C TYR A 179 12.92 -70.44 -50.41
N HIS A 180 11.73 -70.74 -50.95
CA HIS A 180 10.45 -70.43 -50.26
C HIS A 180 10.28 -71.10 -48.90
N SER A 181 10.82 -72.31 -48.73
CA SER A 181 10.70 -73.05 -47.46
C SER A 181 11.71 -72.61 -46.39
N GLN A 182 12.80 -71.96 -46.81
CA GLN A 182 13.88 -71.51 -45.92
C GLN A 182 13.87 -70.01 -45.66
N ARG A 183 13.13 -69.25 -46.48
CA ARG A 183 12.96 -67.81 -46.33
C ARG A 183 12.41 -67.48 -44.94
N LYS A 184 12.99 -66.46 -44.31
CA LYS A 184 12.60 -65.89 -43.02
C LYS A 184 12.19 -64.44 -43.20
N GLU A 185 11.48 -63.89 -42.21
CA GLU A 185 11.10 -62.47 -42.22
C GLU A 185 12.33 -61.53 -42.18
N THR A 186 13.44 -62.03 -41.62
CA THR A 186 14.72 -61.31 -41.53
C THR A 186 15.57 -61.41 -42.79
N ASP A 187 15.11 -62.08 -43.84
CA ASP A 187 15.86 -62.22 -45.09
C ASP A 187 15.55 -61.02 -46.01
N PHE A 188 16.45 -60.04 -46.01
CA PHE A 188 16.35 -58.82 -46.81
C PHE A 188 16.93 -59.02 -48.21
N ASP A 189 16.34 -59.94 -48.97
CA ASP A 189 16.90 -60.43 -50.24
C ASP A 189 16.98 -59.36 -51.33
N THR A 190 16.09 -58.36 -51.34
CA THR A 190 16.18 -57.25 -52.29
C THR A 190 17.10 -56.17 -51.73
N VAL A 191 18.20 -55.87 -52.43
CA VAL A 191 19.22 -54.92 -51.96
C VAL A 191 19.63 -53.96 -53.09
N PHE A 192 19.63 -52.66 -52.78
CA PHE A 192 20.17 -51.59 -53.60
C PHE A 192 21.35 -50.94 -52.86
N ILE A 193 22.51 -50.89 -53.51
CA ILE A 193 23.75 -50.34 -52.95
C ILE A 193 24.19 -49.15 -53.80
N TYR A 194 24.36 -48.01 -53.15
CA TYR A 194 24.72 -46.71 -53.74
C TYR A 194 26.09 -46.29 -53.23
N PRO A 195 27.15 -46.37 -54.06
CA PRO A 195 28.46 -45.81 -53.72
C PRO A 195 28.39 -44.29 -53.55
N LEU A 196 28.82 -43.76 -52.41
CA LEU A 196 28.80 -42.34 -52.09
C LEU A 196 30.16 -41.70 -52.41
N GLU A 197 30.51 -41.67 -53.71
CA GLU A 197 31.86 -41.32 -54.18
C GLU A 197 32.27 -39.85 -53.93
N ASN A 198 31.30 -38.94 -53.81
CA ASN A 198 31.55 -37.50 -53.64
C ASN A 198 30.88 -36.92 -52.36
N PRO A 199 31.41 -35.80 -51.83
CA PRO A 199 30.86 -35.14 -50.63
C PRO A 199 29.37 -34.79 -50.75
N GLU A 200 28.91 -34.33 -51.91
CA GLU A 200 27.53 -33.91 -52.11
C GLU A 200 26.54 -35.08 -52.04
N SER A 201 26.96 -36.27 -52.47
CA SER A 201 26.19 -37.52 -52.40
C SER A 201 26.09 -38.05 -50.97
N ARG A 202 27.20 -37.96 -50.21
CA ARG A 202 27.20 -38.29 -48.78
C ARG A 202 26.26 -37.37 -48.00
N GLU A 203 26.33 -36.07 -48.27
CA GLU A 203 25.42 -35.10 -47.67
C GLU A 203 23.95 -35.40 -48.03
N ALA A 204 23.67 -35.75 -49.29
CA ALA A 204 22.34 -36.15 -49.74
C ALA A 204 21.80 -37.39 -48.99
N ALA A 205 22.65 -38.39 -48.78
CA ALA A 205 22.29 -39.62 -48.06
C ALA A 205 22.02 -39.34 -46.58
N ILE A 206 22.89 -38.57 -45.92
CA ILE A 206 22.74 -38.16 -44.51
C ILE A 206 21.42 -37.41 -44.32
N VAL A 207 21.19 -36.35 -45.11
CA VAL A 207 19.97 -35.54 -45.02
C VAL A 207 18.71 -36.36 -45.28
N GLY A 208 18.72 -37.25 -46.29
CA GLY A 208 17.58 -38.11 -46.60
C GLY A 208 17.23 -39.09 -45.48
N VAL A 209 18.24 -39.71 -44.86
CA VAL A 209 18.03 -40.65 -43.73
C VAL A 209 17.57 -39.93 -42.46
N GLU A 210 18.14 -38.77 -42.17
CA GLU A 210 17.69 -37.94 -41.03
C GLU A 210 16.24 -37.47 -41.20
N ASP A 211 15.87 -37.05 -42.42
CA ASP A 211 14.52 -36.62 -42.74
C ASP A 211 13.50 -37.76 -42.65
N LEU A 212 13.85 -38.93 -43.19
CA LEU A 212 13.05 -40.15 -43.05
C LEU A 212 12.74 -40.43 -41.58
N ALA A 213 13.77 -40.48 -40.72
CA ALA A 213 13.58 -40.76 -39.30
C ALA A 213 12.60 -39.80 -38.63
N SER A 214 12.55 -38.53 -39.05
CA SER A 214 11.66 -37.51 -38.48
C SER A 214 10.19 -37.61 -38.91
N THR A 215 9.90 -38.26 -40.03
CA THR A 215 8.56 -38.30 -40.66
C THR A 215 7.96 -39.71 -40.82
N LEU A 216 8.79 -40.73 -40.60
CA LEU A 216 8.41 -42.13 -40.71
C LEU A 216 7.35 -42.62 -39.71
N PRO A 217 7.34 -42.22 -38.41
CA PRO A 217 6.40 -42.79 -37.45
C PRO A 217 4.94 -42.75 -37.90
N GLN A 218 4.45 -41.60 -38.36
CA GLN A 218 3.09 -41.48 -38.86
C GLN A 218 2.83 -42.20 -40.19
N THR A 219 3.86 -42.39 -41.00
CA THR A 219 3.72 -43.14 -42.27
C THR A 219 3.34 -44.60 -42.01
N LEU A 220 3.82 -45.20 -40.90
CA LEU A 220 3.56 -46.61 -40.58
C LEU A 220 2.08 -46.92 -40.32
N PHE A 221 1.26 -45.95 -39.89
CA PHE A 221 -0.18 -46.16 -39.74
C PHE A 221 -1.02 -45.60 -40.90
N PHE A 222 -0.43 -44.80 -41.78
CA PHE A 222 -1.04 -44.42 -43.06
C PHE A 222 -0.83 -45.46 -44.16
N VAL A 223 0.24 -46.25 -44.09
CA VAL A 223 0.60 -47.27 -45.08
C VAL A 223 0.63 -48.65 -44.42
N GLU A 224 -0.50 -49.34 -44.47
CA GLU A 224 -0.69 -50.66 -43.82
C GLU A 224 0.22 -51.76 -44.42
N GLU A 225 0.76 -51.56 -45.63
CA GLU A 225 1.73 -52.47 -46.24
C GLU A 225 3.12 -52.42 -45.60
N LEU A 226 3.44 -51.39 -44.82
CA LEU A 226 4.72 -51.28 -44.10
C LEU A 226 4.58 -51.87 -42.70
N LYS A 227 5.42 -52.87 -42.39
CA LYS A 227 5.42 -53.51 -41.08
C LYS A 227 6.40 -52.84 -40.12
N LYS A 228 7.63 -52.66 -40.59
CA LYS A 228 8.76 -52.25 -39.74
C LYS A 228 9.87 -51.63 -40.59
N VAL A 229 10.57 -50.65 -40.03
CA VAL A 229 11.74 -50.03 -40.67
C VAL A 229 12.90 -49.98 -39.69
N ILE A 230 14.06 -50.41 -40.15
CA ILE A 230 15.32 -50.46 -39.39
C ILE A 230 16.30 -49.51 -40.09
N ILE A 231 16.87 -48.57 -39.34
CA ILE A 231 17.85 -47.60 -39.82
C ILE A 231 19.15 -47.82 -39.05
N ASN A 232 20.16 -48.35 -39.72
CA ASN A 232 21.52 -48.55 -39.23
C ASN A 232 22.42 -47.41 -39.76
N ASN A 233 22.59 -46.35 -38.97
CA ASN A 233 23.50 -45.26 -39.31
C ASN A 233 24.87 -45.53 -38.67
N GLU A 234 25.77 -46.17 -39.42
CA GLU A 234 27.13 -46.52 -38.98
C GLU A 234 28.03 -45.28 -38.81
N ILE A 235 27.73 -44.18 -39.53
CA ILE A 235 28.44 -42.90 -39.38
C ILE A 235 28.27 -42.33 -37.96
N THR A 236 27.05 -42.39 -37.43
CA THR A 236 26.71 -41.87 -36.10
C THR A 236 26.69 -42.94 -35.01
N GLY A 237 26.80 -44.23 -35.37
CA GLY A 237 26.63 -45.36 -34.46
C GLY A 237 25.20 -45.52 -33.93
N LYS A 238 24.19 -45.01 -34.64
CA LYS A 238 22.78 -45.09 -34.25
C LYS A 238 22.07 -46.19 -35.04
N GLN A 239 21.46 -47.13 -34.33
CA GLN A 239 20.49 -48.08 -34.85
C GLN A 239 19.10 -47.67 -34.34
N ILE A 240 18.19 -47.36 -35.25
CA ILE A 240 16.82 -46.94 -34.95
C ILE A 240 15.86 -47.94 -35.58
N THR A 241 14.87 -48.40 -34.82
CA THR A 241 13.80 -49.28 -35.33
C THR A 241 12.46 -48.65 -35.05
N TYR A 242 11.61 -48.55 -36.08
CA TYR A 242 10.21 -48.14 -35.97
C TYR A 242 9.28 -49.29 -36.33
N GLU A 243 8.28 -49.55 -35.48
CA GLU A 243 7.30 -50.61 -35.67
C GLU A 243 5.94 -50.18 -35.11
N LEU A 244 4.87 -50.40 -35.88
CA LEU A 244 3.50 -50.23 -35.38
C LEU A 244 3.18 -51.35 -34.40
N PHE A 245 3.06 -51.03 -33.12
CA PHE A 245 2.87 -52.00 -32.05
C PHE A 245 1.40 -52.27 -31.75
N GLU A 246 0.59 -51.22 -31.69
CA GLU A 246 -0.84 -51.29 -31.38
C GLU A 246 -1.60 -50.21 -32.16
N ASN A 247 -2.86 -50.50 -32.53
CA ASN A 247 -3.73 -49.55 -33.21
C ASN A 247 -5.21 -49.84 -32.93
N ASN A 248 -5.62 -49.65 -31.67
CA ASN A 248 -7.01 -49.83 -31.26
C ASN A 248 -7.89 -48.72 -31.82
N ASN A 249 -9.22 -48.93 -31.85
CA ASN A 249 -10.16 -47.94 -32.32
C ASN A 249 -11.41 -47.78 -31.43
N GLU A 250 -11.96 -46.56 -31.46
CA GLU A 250 -13.25 -46.17 -30.88
C GLU A 250 -14.04 -45.43 -31.97
N GLY A 251 -14.92 -46.16 -32.68
CA GLY A 251 -15.59 -45.64 -33.87
C GLY A 251 -14.59 -45.32 -34.98
N ASP A 252 -14.63 -44.09 -35.47
CA ASP A 252 -13.75 -43.59 -36.55
C ASP A 252 -12.38 -43.10 -36.04
N PHE A 253 -12.17 -43.08 -34.72
CA PHE A 253 -10.90 -42.69 -34.09
C PHE A 253 -10.06 -43.93 -33.75
N TYR A 254 -8.79 -43.88 -34.09
CA TYR A 254 -7.76 -44.88 -33.94
C TYR A 254 -6.63 -44.34 -33.06
N PHE A 255 -5.96 -45.24 -32.36
CA PHE A 255 -4.99 -44.93 -31.32
C PHE A 255 -3.66 -45.64 -31.58
N PRO A 256 -2.94 -45.28 -32.67
CA PRO A 256 -1.71 -45.95 -33.01
C PRO A 256 -0.59 -45.67 -31.98
N VAL A 257 0.17 -46.71 -31.68
CA VAL A 257 1.39 -46.69 -30.87
C VAL A 257 2.54 -47.20 -31.73
N ILE A 258 3.47 -46.31 -32.06
CA ILE A 258 4.71 -46.67 -32.77
C ILE A 258 5.81 -46.86 -31.74
N LYS A 259 6.46 -48.02 -31.73
CA LYS A 259 7.67 -48.25 -30.94
C LYS A 259 8.88 -47.74 -31.70
N GLU A 260 9.54 -46.73 -31.14
CA GLU A 260 10.86 -46.29 -31.59
C GLU A 260 11.92 -46.90 -30.67
N THR A 261 12.81 -47.71 -31.21
CA THR A 261 13.93 -48.31 -30.45
C THR A 261 15.25 -47.78 -30.98
N ILE A 262 15.96 -47.00 -30.16
CA ILE A 262 17.27 -46.43 -30.48
C ILE A 262 18.34 -47.14 -29.64
N ASN A 263 19.28 -47.83 -30.30
CA ASN A 263 20.38 -48.56 -29.64
C ASN A 263 19.92 -49.46 -28.47
N GLY A 264 18.76 -50.10 -28.62
CA GLY A 264 18.17 -50.99 -27.61
C GLY A 264 17.25 -50.32 -26.58
N ALA A 265 17.19 -48.99 -26.53
CA ALA A 265 16.24 -48.25 -25.69
C ALA A 265 14.95 -47.95 -26.47
N THR A 266 13.80 -48.41 -25.96
CA THR A 266 12.50 -48.26 -26.60
C THR A 266 11.68 -47.14 -25.96
N GLN A 267 11.03 -46.32 -26.79
CA GLN A 267 9.99 -45.38 -26.40
C GLN A 267 8.74 -45.53 -27.28
N ASP A 268 7.59 -45.17 -26.71
CA ASP A 268 6.31 -45.20 -27.40
C ASP A 268 5.98 -43.82 -27.98
N LEU A 269 5.67 -43.77 -29.27
CA LEU A 269 5.14 -42.59 -29.95
C LEU A 269 3.64 -42.79 -30.16
N CYS A 270 2.83 -41.99 -29.46
CA CYS A 270 1.37 -42.10 -29.44
C CYS A 270 0.73 -41.05 -30.36
N PHE A 271 -0.31 -41.44 -31.10
CA PHE A 271 -1.10 -40.51 -31.91
C PHE A 271 -2.60 -40.78 -31.76
N ILE A 272 -3.42 -39.77 -32.05
CA ILE A 272 -4.86 -39.94 -32.30
C ILE A 272 -5.05 -39.79 -33.80
N HIS A 273 -5.69 -40.77 -34.43
CA HIS A 273 -5.88 -40.87 -35.88
C HIS A 273 -7.37 -40.99 -36.20
N TYR A 274 -7.91 -40.06 -36.96
CA TYR A 274 -9.29 -40.08 -37.43
C TYR A 274 -9.31 -40.51 -38.90
N LYS A 275 -10.05 -41.56 -39.22
CA LYS A 275 -10.21 -42.09 -40.59
C LYS A 275 -11.52 -41.61 -41.20
N ASP A 276 -11.47 -41.22 -42.47
CA ASP A 276 -12.63 -40.79 -43.27
C ASP A 276 -12.51 -41.32 -44.72
N ASP A 277 -13.59 -41.28 -45.49
CA ASP A 277 -13.63 -41.86 -46.84
C ASP A 277 -12.73 -41.13 -47.84
N LYS A 278 -12.44 -39.85 -47.61
CA LYS A 278 -11.60 -39.01 -48.49
C LYS A 278 -10.20 -38.75 -47.93
N LEU A 279 -10.03 -38.78 -46.62
CA LEU A 279 -8.81 -38.33 -45.95
C LEU A 279 -8.65 -38.97 -44.56
N ASP A 280 -7.45 -38.86 -44.01
CA ASP A 280 -7.20 -39.10 -42.60
C ASP A 280 -6.64 -37.85 -41.92
N LEU A 281 -6.96 -37.69 -40.65
CA LEU A 281 -6.39 -36.65 -39.79
C LEU A 281 -5.64 -37.31 -38.64
N ALA A 282 -4.48 -36.80 -38.26
CA ALA A 282 -3.76 -37.31 -37.10
C ALA A 282 -3.13 -36.20 -36.27
N ILE A 283 -2.98 -36.46 -34.97
CA ILE A 283 -2.27 -35.57 -34.06
C ILE A 283 -1.43 -36.37 -33.05
N PRO A 284 -0.14 -36.01 -32.84
CA PRO A 284 0.71 -36.65 -31.87
C PRO A 284 0.37 -36.22 -30.44
N ILE A 285 0.45 -37.16 -29.50
CA ILE A 285 0.17 -36.96 -28.07
C ILE A 285 1.26 -37.58 -27.20
N ASN A 286 1.39 -37.12 -25.96
CA ASN A 286 2.36 -37.70 -25.01
C ASN A 286 2.02 -39.16 -24.66
N ASN A 287 0.74 -39.45 -24.43
CA ASN A 287 0.21 -40.77 -24.14
C ASN A 287 -1.32 -40.75 -24.26
N HIS A 288 -1.93 -41.92 -24.45
CA HIS A 288 -3.38 -42.09 -24.64
C HIS A 288 -4.24 -41.83 -23.40
N THR A 289 -3.62 -41.75 -22.21
CA THR A 289 -4.30 -41.51 -20.93
C THR A 289 -4.52 -40.01 -20.69
N GLU A 290 -3.47 -39.20 -20.79
CA GLU A 290 -3.51 -37.75 -20.58
C GLU A 290 -3.92 -36.99 -21.83
N ARG A 291 -3.67 -37.57 -23.03
CA ARG A 291 -4.02 -37.01 -24.34
C ARG A 291 -3.53 -35.56 -24.51
N SER A 292 -2.35 -35.27 -23.96
CA SER A 292 -1.69 -33.97 -24.10
C SER A 292 -1.01 -33.89 -25.45
N ILE A 293 -1.39 -32.90 -26.27
CA ILE A 293 -0.88 -32.76 -27.64
C ILE A 293 0.59 -32.35 -27.64
N LYS A 294 1.38 -32.97 -28.52
CA LYS A 294 2.81 -32.71 -28.72
C LYS A 294 3.07 -31.94 -30.02
N ILE A 295 4.12 -31.14 -30.05
CA ILE A 295 4.60 -30.49 -31.28
C ILE A 295 5.54 -31.45 -32.04
N ILE A 296 5.35 -31.58 -33.35
CA ILE A 296 6.38 -32.12 -34.25
C ILE A 296 6.78 -31.02 -35.24
N GLU A 297 7.88 -30.33 -34.94
CA GLU A 297 8.34 -29.16 -35.70
C GLU A 297 8.91 -29.51 -37.09
N LYS A 298 9.51 -30.69 -37.23
CA LYS A 298 10.24 -31.11 -38.44
C LYS A 298 9.48 -32.08 -39.34
N SER A 299 8.21 -32.35 -39.04
CA SER A 299 7.42 -33.29 -39.83
C SER A 299 6.63 -32.59 -40.92
N ALA A 300 6.57 -33.21 -42.11
CA ALA A 300 5.58 -32.90 -43.12
C ALA A 300 4.17 -32.87 -42.51
N ARG A 301 3.32 -31.96 -43.01
CA ARG A 301 1.93 -31.80 -42.58
C ARG A 301 0.94 -32.45 -43.54
N LEU A 302 1.31 -32.56 -44.81
CA LEU A 302 0.48 -33.18 -45.84
C LEU A 302 1.06 -34.51 -46.29
N TYR A 303 0.19 -35.49 -46.50
CA TYR A 303 0.52 -36.84 -46.94
C TYR A 303 -0.38 -37.25 -48.10
N ARG A 304 0.19 -38.06 -48.99
CA ARG A 304 -0.53 -38.93 -49.93
C ARG A 304 0.14 -40.28 -49.86
N ASP A 305 -0.32 -41.08 -48.89
CA ASP A 305 0.31 -42.29 -48.34
C ASP A 305 1.65 -41.98 -47.63
N PHE A 306 2.56 -41.33 -48.35
CA PHE A 306 3.87 -40.86 -47.90
C PHE A 306 3.88 -39.33 -47.72
N PRO A 307 4.79 -38.80 -46.91
CA PRO A 307 4.88 -37.35 -46.67
C PRO A 307 5.11 -36.58 -47.97
N LEU A 308 4.43 -35.44 -48.10
CA LEU A 308 4.78 -34.41 -49.06
C LEU A 308 5.85 -33.53 -48.41
N VAL A 309 7.10 -33.81 -48.75
CA VAL A 309 8.28 -33.26 -48.09
C VAL A 309 8.42 -31.77 -48.39
N GLY A 310 8.57 -30.92 -47.37
CA GLY A 310 8.54 -29.45 -47.54
C GLY A 310 7.24 -28.80 -47.08
N THR A 311 6.25 -29.59 -46.62
CA THR A 311 4.97 -29.09 -46.10
C THR A 311 4.98 -28.81 -44.59
N GLU A 312 6.16 -28.69 -43.95
CA GLU A 312 6.28 -28.42 -42.51
C GLU A 312 5.66 -27.07 -42.13
N HIS A 313 5.76 -26.10 -43.04
CA HIS A 313 5.17 -24.76 -42.93
C HIS A 313 3.84 -24.62 -43.70
N PHE A 314 3.10 -25.72 -43.85
CA PHE A 314 1.75 -25.67 -44.39
C PHE A 314 0.72 -25.19 -43.36
N TYR A 315 1.07 -25.22 -42.06
CA TYR A 315 0.26 -24.67 -40.96
C TYR A 315 -1.19 -25.16 -40.88
N PHE A 316 -1.46 -26.39 -41.35
CA PHE A 316 -2.72 -27.07 -41.07
C PHE A 316 -2.69 -27.59 -39.62
N PRO A 317 -3.80 -27.49 -38.87
CA PRO A 317 -3.83 -27.78 -37.42
C PRO A 317 -3.54 -29.24 -37.06
N LEU A 318 -3.71 -30.15 -38.04
CA LEU A 318 -3.55 -31.59 -37.90
C LEU A 318 -2.58 -32.10 -38.97
N ILE A 319 -2.13 -33.35 -38.85
CA ILE A 319 -1.49 -34.05 -39.97
C ILE A 319 -2.61 -34.51 -40.90
N LEU A 320 -2.54 -34.15 -42.19
CA LEU A 320 -3.58 -34.44 -43.17
C LEU A 320 -3.05 -35.41 -44.23
N ASN A 321 -3.61 -36.62 -44.29
CA ASN A 321 -3.36 -37.57 -45.37
C ASN A 321 -4.56 -37.57 -46.33
N GLY A 322 -4.41 -36.96 -47.50
CA GLY A 322 -5.46 -36.98 -48.52
C GLY A 322 -5.33 -38.21 -49.41
N LEU A 323 -6.29 -39.13 -49.34
CA LEU A 323 -6.26 -40.41 -50.07
C LEU A 323 -6.23 -40.21 -51.59
N ASN A 324 -6.85 -39.13 -52.07
CA ASN A 324 -6.97 -38.78 -53.49
C ASN A 324 -6.24 -37.48 -53.86
N PHE A 325 -5.26 -37.03 -53.07
CA PHE A 325 -4.52 -35.81 -53.41
C PHE A 325 -3.77 -35.91 -54.74
N PHE A 326 -3.76 -34.82 -55.49
CA PHE A 326 -2.89 -34.61 -56.64
C PHE A 326 -1.69 -33.75 -56.21
N PRO A 327 -0.54 -34.35 -55.84
CA PRO A 327 0.65 -33.62 -55.46
C PRO A 327 1.27 -32.92 -56.68
N THR A 328 2.15 -31.96 -56.43
CA THR A 328 3.06 -31.44 -57.45
C THR A 328 3.95 -32.56 -58.00
N GLU A 329 4.52 -32.38 -59.20
CA GLU A 329 5.48 -33.34 -59.76
C GLU A 329 6.67 -33.59 -58.81
N LYS A 330 7.06 -32.53 -58.07
CA LYS A 330 8.12 -32.55 -57.06
C LYS A 330 7.72 -33.23 -55.75
N ARG A 331 6.42 -33.49 -55.53
CA ARG A 331 5.83 -34.02 -54.28
C ARG A 331 6.13 -33.20 -53.03
N ASP A 332 6.32 -31.89 -53.21
CA ASP A 332 6.60 -30.93 -52.14
C ASP A 332 5.37 -30.12 -51.71
N SER A 333 4.27 -30.25 -52.42
CA SER A 333 2.97 -29.64 -52.11
C SER A 333 1.86 -30.33 -52.92
N VAL A 334 0.66 -29.76 -52.91
CA VAL A 334 -0.52 -30.16 -53.69
C VAL A 334 -0.91 -29.08 -54.69
N LEU A 335 -1.45 -29.50 -55.84
CA LEU A 335 -1.88 -28.59 -56.90
C LEU A 335 -3.12 -27.80 -56.44
N LEU A 336 -2.97 -26.48 -56.26
CA LEU A 336 -4.05 -25.57 -55.85
C LEU A 336 -4.28 -24.40 -56.84
N THR A 337 -3.38 -24.24 -57.80
CA THR A 337 -3.39 -23.27 -58.90
C THR A 337 -4.07 -23.86 -60.12
N ASP A 338 -4.83 -23.04 -60.88
CA ASP A 338 -5.58 -23.39 -62.10
C ASP A 338 -6.92 -24.13 -61.85
N THR A 339 -7.97 -23.33 -61.63
CA THR A 339 -9.33 -23.81 -61.33
C THR A 339 -10.02 -24.53 -62.49
N ALA A 340 -9.46 -24.50 -63.70
CA ALA A 340 -9.97 -25.26 -64.84
C ALA A 340 -9.55 -26.74 -64.79
N SER A 341 -8.52 -27.09 -64.01
CA SER A 341 -8.05 -28.47 -63.87
C SER A 341 -8.86 -29.26 -62.84
N ASN A 342 -9.36 -30.43 -63.23
CA ASN A 342 -10.05 -31.35 -62.32
C ASN A 342 -9.19 -31.76 -61.11
N SER A 343 -7.86 -31.86 -61.27
CA SER A 343 -6.97 -32.21 -60.14
C SER A 343 -6.97 -31.16 -59.02
N VAL A 344 -7.11 -29.89 -59.38
CA VAL A 344 -7.12 -28.75 -58.45
C VAL A 344 -8.45 -28.67 -57.72
N LEU A 345 -9.56 -28.88 -58.44
CA LEU A 345 -10.89 -28.94 -57.84
C LEU A 345 -11.00 -30.07 -56.79
N VAL A 346 -10.44 -31.25 -57.08
CA VAL A 346 -10.38 -32.36 -56.12
C VAL A 346 -9.57 -32.00 -54.88
N ASN A 347 -8.38 -31.39 -55.04
CA ASN A 347 -7.57 -30.98 -53.88
C ASN A 347 -8.28 -29.92 -53.02
N ARG A 348 -8.92 -28.93 -53.64
CA ARG A 348 -9.70 -27.89 -52.95
C ARG A 348 -10.88 -28.50 -52.18
N ASP A 349 -11.61 -29.44 -52.78
CA ASP A 349 -12.68 -30.19 -52.12
C ASP A 349 -12.16 -30.97 -50.89
N ILE A 350 -11.01 -31.63 -51.01
CA ILE A 350 -10.40 -32.35 -49.89
C ILE A 350 -10.05 -31.40 -48.74
N PHE A 351 -9.51 -30.19 -48.99
CA PHE A 351 -9.22 -29.23 -47.91
C PHE A 351 -10.48 -28.69 -47.23
N ILE A 352 -11.51 -28.36 -48.01
CA ILE A 352 -12.80 -27.91 -47.46
C ILE A 352 -13.39 -29.02 -46.57
N HIS A 353 -13.37 -30.26 -47.06
CA HIS A 353 -13.77 -31.43 -46.28
C HIS A 353 -12.90 -31.63 -45.04
N ALA A 354 -11.58 -31.45 -45.16
CA ALA A 354 -10.62 -31.56 -44.06
C ALA A 354 -10.93 -30.58 -42.93
N ILE A 355 -11.32 -29.33 -43.22
CA ILE A 355 -11.72 -28.38 -42.19
C ILE A 355 -13.00 -28.80 -41.48
N ASN A 356 -14.01 -29.28 -42.21
CA ASN A 356 -15.23 -29.80 -41.60
C ASN A 356 -14.93 -30.99 -40.67
N LYS A 357 -14.03 -31.89 -41.07
CA LYS A 357 -13.61 -33.03 -40.24
C LYS A 357 -12.70 -32.63 -39.10
N ALA A 358 -11.87 -31.61 -39.26
CA ALA A 358 -11.06 -31.04 -38.19
C ALA A 358 -11.95 -30.47 -37.06
N GLN A 359 -13.09 -29.86 -37.38
CA GLN A 359 -14.05 -29.40 -36.37
C GLN A 359 -14.57 -30.57 -35.50
N LEU A 360 -14.96 -31.68 -36.12
CA LEU A 360 -15.36 -32.91 -35.41
C LEU A 360 -14.22 -33.47 -34.54
N PHE A 361 -12.99 -33.44 -35.07
CA PHE A 361 -11.80 -33.85 -34.33
C PHE A 361 -11.61 -32.99 -33.07
N VAL A 362 -11.73 -31.66 -33.20
CA VAL A 362 -11.63 -30.73 -32.06
C VAL A 362 -12.72 -30.98 -31.03
N ASP A 363 -13.95 -31.24 -31.45
CA ASP A 363 -15.04 -31.59 -30.52
C ASP A 363 -14.79 -32.92 -29.80
N TRP A 364 -14.23 -33.90 -30.50
CA TRP A 364 -13.80 -35.15 -29.89
C TRP A 364 -12.72 -34.91 -28.83
N LEU A 365 -11.68 -34.12 -29.14
CA LEU A 365 -10.60 -33.77 -28.21
C LEU A 365 -11.12 -33.08 -26.95
N LYS A 366 -12.08 -32.17 -27.11
CA LYS A 366 -12.75 -31.48 -25.99
C LYS A 366 -13.50 -32.46 -25.09
N THR A 367 -14.38 -33.27 -25.69
CA THR A 367 -15.20 -34.27 -24.98
C THR A 367 -14.35 -35.28 -24.21
N ASN A 368 -13.15 -35.54 -24.74
CA ASN A 368 -12.17 -36.47 -24.18
C ASN A 368 -11.10 -35.81 -23.29
N ASN A 369 -11.32 -34.55 -22.91
CA ASN A 369 -10.47 -33.74 -22.02
C ASN A 369 -8.98 -33.68 -22.42
N ALA A 370 -8.67 -33.70 -23.72
CA ALA A 370 -7.31 -33.57 -24.23
C ALA A 370 -6.65 -32.26 -23.78
N LYS A 371 -5.33 -32.26 -23.59
CA LYS A 371 -4.57 -31.13 -23.04
C LYS A 371 -3.65 -30.49 -24.10
N ASN A 372 -3.14 -29.30 -23.80
CA ASN A 372 -2.30 -28.49 -24.66
C ASN A 372 -2.94 -28.20 -26.03
N LEU A 373 -4.20 -27.77 -26.03
CA LEU A 373 -4.99 -27.48 -27.23
C LEU A 373 -4.56 -26.20 -27.97
N SER A 374 -3.47 -25.54 -27.56
CA SER A 374 -2.93 -24.39 -28.28
C SER A 374 -2.50 -24.73 -29.72
N LEU A 375 -2.10 -25.98 -29.95
CA LEU A 375 -1.55 -26.45 -31.24
C LEU A 375 -2.60 -26.56 -32.34
N ILE A 376 -3.86 -26.87 -31.99
CA ILE A 376 -4.95 -26.92 -32.96
C ILE A 376 -5.36 -25.52 -33.46
N ALA A 377 -4.85 -24.44 -32.83
CA ALA A 377 -5.04 -23.08 -33.34
C ALA A 377 -4.14 -22.75 -34.54
N GLN A 378 -3.13 -23.60 -34.83
CA GLN A 378 -2.23 -23.42 -35.96
C GLN A 378 -3.01 -23.42 -37.28
N SER A 379 -3.14 -22.23 -37.85
CA SER A 379 -4.01 -21.99 -39.00
C SER A 379 -3.50 -20.83 -39.85
N ARG A 380 -2.17 -20.62 -39.88
CA ARG A 380 -1.56 -19.56 -40.70
C ARG A 380 -1.71 -19.87 -42.20
N ILE A 381 -1.58 -18.87 -43.05
CA ILE A 381 -1.56 -19.12 -44.50
C ILE A 381 -0.25 -19.88 -44.82
N PRO A 382 -0.31 -21.01 -45.55
CA PRO A 382 0.88 -21.78 -45.92
C PRO A 382 1.91 -20.91 -46.65
N THR A 383 3.18 -20.94 -46.24
CA THR A 383 4.23 -20.12 -46.89
C THR A 383 4.52 -20.54 -48.33
N ALA A 384 4.14 -21.77 -48.70
CA ALA A 384 4.30 -22.30 -50.05
C ALA A 384 3.32 -21.68 -51.07
N LEU A 385 2.25 -21.01 -50.61
CA LEU A 385 1.30 -20.34 -51.50
C LEU A 385 1.82 -18.95 -51.87
N THR A 386 2.02 -18.72 -53.16
CA THR A 386 2.54 -17.44 -53.69
C THR A 386 1.52 -16.67 -54.50
N GLU A 387 0.50 -17.34 -55.03
CA GLU A 387 -0.52 -16.75 -55.89
C GLU A 387 -1.65 -16.14 -55.06
N ILE A 388 -1.91 -14.85 -55.27
CA ILE A 388 -2.90 -14.07 -54.52
C ILE A 388 -4.30 -14.70 -54.58
N GLU A 389 -4.72 -15.22 -55.72
CA GLU A 389 -6.02 -15.89 -55.87
C GLU A 389 -6.13 -17.14 -54.98
N VAL A 390 -5.08 -17.94 -54.92
CA VAL A 390 -5.03 -19.16 -54.09
C VAL A 390 -4.94 -18.81 -52.61
N ILE A 391 -4.17 -17.77 -52.26
CA ILE A 391 -4.09 -17.24 -50.89
C ILE A 391 -5.46 -16.76 -50.43
N ASN A 392 -6.19 -15.99 -51.24
CA ASN A 392 -7.52 -15.51 -50.91
C ASN A 392 -8.51 -16.67 -50.78
N TRP A 393 -8.49 -17.63 -51.71
CA TRP A 393 -9.32 -18.83 -51.61
C TRP A 393 -9.05 -19.60 -50.30
N PHE A 394 -7.79 -19.80 -49.93
CA PHE A 394 -7.43 -20.49 -48.69
C PHE A 394 -7.86 -19.69 -47.45
N LYS A 395 -7.66 -18.36 -47.46
CA LYS A 395 -8.11 -17.46 -46.40
C LYS A 395 -9.61 -17.60 -46.16
N GLU A 396 -10.41 -17.45 -47.22
CA GLU A 396 -11.89 -17.41 -47.18
C GLU A 396 -12.52 -18.78 -46.90
N ASN A 397 -11.96 -19.87 -47.44
CA ASN A 397 -12.61 -21.19 -47.41
C ASN A 397 -12.04 -22.11 -46.32
N ILE A 398 -10.81 -21.87 -45.86
CA ILE A 398 -10.09 -22.76 -44.95
C ILE A 398 -9.77 -22.05 -43.63
N GLN A 399 -9.04 -20.94 -43.68
CA GLN A 399 -8.55 -20.25 -42.47
C GLN A 399 -9.68 -19.60 -41.68
N GLU A 400 -10.44 -18.68 -42.29
CA GLU A 400 -11.49 -17.92 -41.60
C GLU A 400 -12.58 -18.83 -41.01
N PRO A 401 -13.15 -19.81 -41.76
CA PRO A 401 -14.16 -20.70 -41.20
C PRO A 401 -13.67 -21.50 -39.99
N TYR A 402 -12.41 -21.96 -40.04
CA TYR A 402 -11.82 -22.71 -38.93
C TYR A 402 -11.54 -21.82 -37.71
N ARG A 403 -10.98 -20.63 -37.91
CA ARG A 403 -10.72 -19.67 -36.81
C ARG A 403 -12.03 -19.19 -36.15
N HIS A 404 -13.05 -18.89 -36.95
CA HIS A 404 -14.38 -18.55 -36.43
C HIS A 404 -15.05 -19.71 -35.69
N PHE A 405 -14.82 -20.96 -36.08
CA PHE A 405 -15.26 -22.10 -35.29
C PHE A 405 -14.51 -22.18 -33.95
N LEU A 406 -13.18 -22.07 -33.97
CA LEU A 406 -12.32 -22.21 -32.79
C LEU A 406 -12.57 -21.13 -31.73
N ILE A 407 -12.91 -19.91 -32.12
CA ILE A 407 -13.12 -18.80 -31.17
C ILE A 407 -14.21 -19.11 -30.12
N GLU A 408 -15.18 -19.94 -30.50
CA GLU A 408 -16.31 -20.36 -29.66
C GLU A 408 -16.03 -21.63 -28.85
N GLN A 409 -14.87 -22.27 -29.04
CA GLN A 409 -14.55 -23.54 -28.41
C GLN A 409 -13.83 -23.35 -27.08
N GLU A 410 -14.25 -24.12 -26.06
CA GLU A 410 -13.61 -24.17 -24.74
C GLU A 410 -12.29 -24.97 -24.79
N ILE A 411 -11.24 -24.31 -25.29
CA ILE A 411 -9.94 -24.95 -25.54
C ILE A 411 -8.76 -24.22 -24.87
N VAL A 412 -8.96 -23.03 -24.33
CA VAL A 412 -7.90 -22.32 -23.60
C VAL A 412 -7.88 -22.80 -22.17
N GLU A 413 -6.85 -23.57 -21.82
CA GLU A 413 -6.64 -24.03 -20.44
C GLU A 413 -6.23 -22.89 -19.52
N THR A 414 -6.94 -22.78 -18.40
CA THR A 414 -6.66 -21.88 -17.29
C THR A 414 -6.24 -22.68 -16.05
N ALA A 415 -6.14 -22.04 -14.88
CA ALA A 415 -5.85 -22.72 -13.62
C ALA A 415 -6.99 -23.67 -13.17
N SER A 416 -8.24 -23.37 -13.54
CA SER A 416 -9.43 -24.10 -13.09
C SER A 416 -10.08 -24.93 -14.19
N GLU A 417 -10.38 -24.30 -15.33
CA GLU A 417 -11.13 -24.92 -16.42
C GLU A 417 -10.62 -24.50 -17.81
N LYS A 418 -11.22 -25.08 -18.86
CA LYS A 418 -11.00 -24.64 -20.23
C LYS A 418 -12.08 -23.62 -20.61
N ILE A 419 -11.66 -22.50 -21.17
CA ILE A 419 -12.57 -21.42 -21.59
C ILE A 419 -12.42 -21.13 -23.08
N LYS A 420 -13.40 -20.38 -23.62
CA LYS A 420 -13.39 -19.92 -25.01
C LYS A 420 -12.24 -18.96 -25.29
N ILE A 421 -11.67 -19.00 -26.50
CA ILE A 421 -10.58 -18.07 -26.90
C ILE A 421 -11.02 -16.61 -26.70
N LYS A 422 -12.22 -16.24 -27.16
CA LYS A 422 -12.73 -14.86 -27.01
C LYS A 422 -12.91 -14.38 -25.56
N ASN A 423 -13.02 -15.32 -24.62
CA ASN A 423 -13.19 -15.01 -23.19
C ASN A 423 -11.84 -15.07 -22.44
N ALA A 424 -10.80 -15.60 -23.08
CA ALA A 424 -9.50 -15.80 -22.49
C ALA A 424 -8.63 -14.56 -22.61
N VAL A 425 -7.81 -14.33 -21.59
CA VAL A 425 -6.71 -13.39 -21.60
C VAL A 425 -5.47 -14.15 -22.08
N ILE A 426 -5.06 -13.88 -23.32
CA ILE A 426 -3.82 -14.41 -23.89
C ILE A 426 -2.86 -13.23 -24.06
N PRO A 427 -1.93 -13.02 -23.12
CA PRO A 427 -1.00 -11.89 -23.16
C PRO A 427 -0.18 -11.90 -24.44
N LYS A 428 0.01 -10.73 -25.06
CA LYS A 428 0.99 -10.54 -26.14
C LYS A 428 1.67 -9.20 -26.00
N PHE A 429 2.99 -9.24 -25.88
CA PHE A 429 3.88 -8.08 -25.91
C PHE A 429 4.89 -8.24 -27.05
N PRO A 430 5.13 -7.21 -27.89
CA PRO A 430 6.14 -7.24 -28.95
C PRO A 430 7.54 -7.14 -28.34
N GLY A 431 8.04 -8.24 -27.81
CA GLY A 431 9.30 -8.33 -27.07
C GLY A 431 9.80 -9.75 -26.90
N THR A 432 10.75 -9.95 -25.99
CA THR A 432 11.33 -11.25 -25.66
C THR A 432 10.33 -12.15 -24.92
N LYS A 433 10.68 -13.43 -24.80
CA LYS A 433 9.90 -14.40 -24.02
C LYS A 433 9.82 -13.98 -22.55
N GLU A 434 10.92 -13.49 -21.97
CA GLU A 434 10.97 -13.04 -20.58
C GLU A 434 10.05 -11.83 -20.35
N GLN A 435 9.99 -10.90 -21.30
CA GLN A 435 9.05 -9.77 -21.24
C GLN A 435 7.59 -10.25 -21.29
N ASN A 436 7.28 -11.24 -22.14
CA ASN A 436 5.94 -11.83 -22.20
C ASN A 436 5.58 -12.60 -20.92
N ASP A 437 6.52 -13.32 -20.32
CA ASP A 437 6.33 -14.01 -19.04
C ASP A 437 6.05 -13.02 -17.90
N HIS A 438 6.77 -11.90 -17.84
CA HIS A 438 6.52 -10.84 -16.85
C HIS A 438 5.16 -10.17 -17.10
N PHE A 439 4.78 -9.93 -18.36
CA PHE A 439 3.47 -9.38 -18.68
C PHE A 439 2.33 -10.34 -18.30
N TRP A 440 2.54 -11.65 -18.48
CA TRP A 440 1.62 -12.68 -18.02
C TRP A 440 1.42 -12.62 -16.50
N GLU A 441 2.49 -12.43 -15.71
CA GLU A 441 2.39 -12.33 -14.25
C GLU A 441 1.58 -11.10 -13.81
N ILE A 442 1.79 -9.96 -14.45
CA ILE A 442 1.02 -8.73 -14.22
C ILE A 442 -0.48 -8.99 -14.46
N LEU A 443 -0.83 -9.62 -15.57
CA LEU A 443 -2.21 -9.92 -15.93
C LEU A 443 -2.83 -11.02 -15.07
N ASN A 444 -2.06 -12.03 -14.66
CA ASN A 444 -2.51 -13.06 -13.74
C ASN A 444 -2.88 -12.48 -12.37
N ASN A 445 -2.10 -11.53 -11.85
CA ASN A 445 -2.42 -10.85 -10.59
C ASN A 445 -3.72 -10.04 -10.69
N TYR A 446 -3.99 -9.46 -11.86
CA TYR A 446 -5.20 -8.66 -12.11
C TYR A 446 -6.44 -9.53 -12.30
N PHE A 447 -6.43 -10.42 -13.31
CA PHE A 447 -7.59 -11.23 -13.71
C PHE A 447 -7.76 -12.52 -12.90
N GLY A 448 -6.72 -12.98 -12.21
CA GLY A 448 -6.67 -14.28 -11.57
C GLY A 448 -6.43 -15.42 -12.57
N GLY A 449 -6.13 -16.60 -12.03
CA GLY A 449 -5.79 -17.79 -12.83
C GLY A 449 -6.93 -18.37 -13.66
N ASN A 450 -8.17 -17.88 -13.53
CA ASN A 450 -9.37 -18.45 -14.17
C ASN A 450 -9.69 -17.83 -15.55
N LYS A 451 -9.05 -16.72 -15.91
CA LYS A 451 -9.27 -16.06 -17.21
C LYS A 451 -8.04 -16.06 -18.11
N ILE A 452 -6.85 -16.23 -17.54
CA ILE A 452 -5.60 -16.20 -18.27
C ILE A 452 -5.19 -17.60 -18.74
N CYS A 453 -4.61 -17.72 -19.93
CA CYS A 453 -4.05 -18.99 -20.38
C CYS A 453 -2.94 -19.47 -19.44
N ARG A 454 -2.73 -20.79 -19.29
CA ARG A 454 -1.60 -21.32 -18.50
C ARG A 454 -0.26 -20.78 -19.00
N LYS A 455 0.62 -20.41 -18.06
CA LYS A 455 1.96 -19.87 -18.36
C LYS A 455 2.78 -20.82 -19.24
N GLU A 456 2.73 -22.12 -18.96
CA GLU A 456 3.43 -23.15 -19.75
C GLU A 456 2.98 -23.21 -21.23
N HIS A 457 1.78 -22.73 -21.54
CA HIS A 457 1.22 -22.71 -22.90
C HIS A 457 1.27 -21.33 -23.56
N LEU A 458 1.79 -20.29 -22.88
CA LEU A 458 1.79 -18.90 -23.38
C LEU A 458 2.48 -18.78 -24.74
N SER A 459 3.73 -19.24 -24.84
CA SER A 459 4.49 -19.18 -26.11
C SER A 459 3.76 -19.94 -27.22
N SER A 460 3.22 -21.13 -26.89
CA SER A 460 2.48 -21.93 -27.86
C SER A 460 1.22 -21.23 -28.36
N TRP A 461 0.44 -20.57 -27.50
CA TRP A 461 -0.71 -19.76 -27.93
C TRP A 461 -0.28 -18.59 -28.81
N GLN A 462 0.79 -17.89 -28.43
CA GLN A 462 1.33 -16.75 -29.18
C GLN A 462 1.82 -17.13 -30.57
N ASP A 463 2.35 -18.33 -30.74
CA ASP A 463 2.83 -18.82 -32.02
C ASP A 463 1.68 -19.33 -32.89
N ASN A 464 0.76 -20.10 -32.32
CA ASN A 464 -0.26 -20.79 -33.10
C ASN A 464 -1.46 -19.91 -33.49
N LEU A 465 -1.79 -18.87 -32.72
CA LEU A 465 -2.83 -17.90 -33.10
C LEU A 465 -2.48 -17.09 -34.35
N GLY A 466 -1.21 -17.08 -34.77
CA GLY A 466 -0.80 -16.47 -36.03
C GLY A 466 0.00 -15.19 -35.86
N ILE A 467 0.35 -14.60 -37.00
CA ILE A 467 1.09 -13.34 -37.10
C ILE A 467 0.12 -12.16 -37.15
N GLU A 468 0.64 -10.97 -36.86
CA GLU A 468 -0.15 -9.73 -36.78
C GLU A 468 -0.92 -9.43 -38.07
N SER A 469 -0.33 -9.69 -39.25
CA SER A 469 -0.98 -9.44 -40.55
C SER A 469 -2.18 -10.35 -40.84
N GLU A 470 -2.36 -11.44 -40.09
CA GLU A 470 -3.47 -12.37 -40.26
C GLU A 470 -4.45 -12.34 -39.09
N ILE A 471 -4.17 -11.56 -38.02
CA ILE A 471 -4.94 -11.67 -36.78
C ILE A 471 -6.40 -11.26 -36.95
N GLU A 472 -6.69 -10.42 -37.93
CA GLU A 472 -8.05 -9.99 -38.31
C GLU A 472 -8.96 -11.15 -38.71
N THR A 473 -8.41 -12.27 -39.22
CA THR A 473 -9.22 -13.41 -39.69
C THR A 473 -9.80 -14.27 -38.57
N TRP A 474 -9.45 -13.96 -37.32
CA TRP A 474 -10.17 -14.49 -36.16
C TRP A 474 -11.53 -13.83 -35.96
N GLY A 475 -11.80 -12.70 -36.63
CA GLY A 475 -13.06 -11.93 -36.52
C GLY A 475 -13.25 -11.21 -35.18
N GLN A 476 -12.40 -11.50 -34.18
CA GLN A 476 -12.41 -10.90 -32.86
C GLN A 476 -10.98 -10.78 -32.32
N LYS A 477 -10.82 -9.96 -31.28
CA LYS A 477 -9.54 -9.79 -30.61
C LYS A 477 -9.18 -11.03 -29.80
N VAL A 478 -8.04 -11.65 -30.11
CA VAL A 478 -7.54 -12.88 -29.44
C VAL A 478 -6.38 -12.63 -28.48
N PHE A 479 -5.62 -11.56 -28.68
CA PHE A 479 -4.52 -11.18 -27.80
C PHE A 479 -4.90 -10.02 -26.89
N TYR A 480 -4.42 -10.08 -25.65
CA TYR A 480 -4.51 -8.99 -24.68
C TYR A 480 -3.17 -8.24 -24.64
N THR A 481 -3.16 -6.96 -25.03
CA THR A 481 -1.94 -6.14 -25.15
C THR A 481 -1.77 -5.22 -23.95
N ILE A 482 -0.61 -4.56 -23.86
CA ILE A 482 -0.35 -3.58 -22.80
C ILE A 482 -1.36 -2.42 -22.87
N GLU A 483 -1.71 -1.94 -24.06
CA GLU A 483 -2.70 -0.87 -24.25
C GLU A 483 -4.09 -1.27 -23.74
N ASP A 484 -4.47 -2.54 -23.85
CA ASP A 484 -5.73 -3.02 -23.26
C ASP A 484 -5.70 -2.95 -21.74
N LEU A 485 -4.57 -3.33 -21.14
CA LEU A 485 -4.39 -3.22 -19.70
C LEU A 485 -4.49 -1.75 -19.26
N LEU A 486 -3.84 -0.84 -19.97
CA LEU A 486 -3.86 0.59 -19.62
C LEU A 486 -5.27 1.20 -19.80
N LYS A 487 -6.01 0.81 -20.84
CA LYS A 487 -7.42 1.19 -21.02
C LYS A 487 -8.31 0.63 -19.92
N GLU A 488 -8.09 -0.62 -19.52
CA GLU A 488 -8.83 -1.27 -18.43
C GLU A 488 -8.57 -0.56 -17.10
N ILE A 489 -7.31 -0.23 -16.77
CA ILE A 489 -6.94 0.56 -15.58
C ILE A 489 -7.62 1.93 -15.63
N GLN A 490 -7.49 2.65 -16.75
CA GLN A 490 -8.12 3.96 -16.93
C GLN A 490 -9.64 3.91 -16.73
N SER A 491 -10.30 2.82 -17.15
CA SER A 491 -11.75 2.65 -16.99
C SER A 491 -12.20 2.56 -15.53
N LYS A 492 -11.30 2.23 -14.60
CA LYS A 492 -11.61 2.13 -13.17
C LYS A 492 -11.77 3.50 -12.52
N ILE A 493 -11.15 4.55 -13.07
CA ILE A 493 -11.21 5.94 -12.59
C ILE A 493 -10.53 6.15 -11.22
N THR A 494 -10.61 5.20 -10.29
CA THR A 494 -10.01 5.29 -8.95
C THR A 494 -9.12 4.09 -8.64
N LEU A 495 -8.22 4.25 -7.67
CA LEU A 495 -7.30 3.21 -7.21
C LEU A 495 -8.05 2.05 -6.53
N GLU A 496 -9.09 2.34 -5.74
CA GLU A 496 -9.85 1.32 -4.99
C GLU A 496 -10.70 0.43 -5.89
N SER A 497 -11.13 0.93 -7.05
CA SER A 497 -11.92 0.17 -8.02
C SER A 497 -11.09 -0.79 -8.88
N ILE A 498 -9.76 -0.74 -8.75
CA ILE A 498 -8.86 -1.78 -9.26
C ILE A 498 -9.00 -3.00 -8.34
N THR A 499 -9.73 -4.02 -8.78
CA THR A 499 -9.93 -5.25 -8.01
C THR A 499 -9.00 -6.35 -8.49
N LEU A 500 -7.97 -6.67 -7.71
CA LEU A 500 -7.05 -7.77 -8.00
C LEU A 500 -7.68 -9.11 -7.61
N GLN A 501 -7.73 -10.06 -8.55
CA GLN A 501 -8.32 -11.39 -8.33
C GLN A 501 -7.28 -12.47 -8.05
N GLY A 502 -6.02 -12.27 -8.45
CA GLY A 502 -4.99 -13.31 -8.45
C GLY A 502 -3.87 -13.15 -7.42
N SER A 503 -3.93 -12.13 -6.56
CA SER A 503 -2.80 -11.75 -5.70
C SER A 503 -3.26 -11.17 -4.35
N GLN A 504 -2.39 -11.31 -3.34
CA GLN A 504 -2.50 -10.62 -2.03
C GLN A 504 -1.81 -9.25 -2.03
N GLN A 505 -1.26 -8.82 -3.18
CA GLN A 505 -0.65 -7.50 -3.33
C GLN A 505 -1.68 -6.38 -3.15
N THR A 506 -1.21 -5.24 -2.67
CA THR A 506 -2.02 -4.01 -2.72
C THR A 506 -2.10 -3.46 -4.14
N ASN A 507 -3.13 -2.68 -4.45
CA ASN A 507 -3.31 -2.06 -5.77
C ASN A 507 -2.09 -1.21 -6.18
N VAL A 508 -1.47 -0.53 -5.22
CA VAL A 508 -0.24 0.26 -5.44
C VAL A 508 0.95 -0.63 -5.79
N GLN A 509 1.15 -1.73 -5.05
CA GLN A 509 2.25 -2.67 -5.33
C GLN A 509 2.12 -3.26 -6.74
N TRP A 510 0.91 -3.65 -7.13
CA TRP A 510 0.64 -4.14 -8.48
C TRP A 510 0.85 -3.06 -9.55
N LEU A 511 0.36 -1.83 -9.34
CA LEU A 511 0.62 -0.71 -10.27
C LEU A 511 2.11 -0.43 -10.41
N ASN A 512 2.90 -0.52 -9.35
CA ASN A 512 4.35 -0.40 -9.43
C ASN A 512 4.99 -1.48 -10.32
N SER A 513 4.47 -2.70 -10.32
CA SER A 513 4.90 -3.75 -11.27
C SER A 513 4.55 -3.36 -12.71
N VAL A 514 3.36 -2.80 -12.96
CA VAL A 514 2.97 -2.27 -14.28
C VAL A 514 3.91 -1.15 -14.71
N TYR A 515 4.21 -0.20 -13.83
CA TYR A 515 5.05 0.95 -14.16
C TYR A 515 6.48 0.56 -14.41
N LYS A 516 7.02 -0.36 -13.60
CA LYS A 516 8.34 -0.93 -13.84
C LYS A 516 8.40 -1.59 -15.21
N PHE A 517 7.37 -2.38 -15.56
CA PHE A 517 7.27 -2.97 -16.90
C PHE A 517 7.25 -1.90 -18.00
N LEU A 518 6.50 -0.81 -17.85
CA LEU A 518 6.49 0.29 -18.84
C LEU A 518 7.86 0.97 -18.96
N ILE A 519 8.55 1.22 -17.84
CA ILE A 519 9.85 1.90 -17.80
C ILE A 519 10.94 1.01 -18.42
N ASP A 520 11.04 -0.25 -17.98
CA ASP A 520 12.05 -1.21 -18.45
C ASP A 520 11.93 -1.47 -19.97
N ASN A 521 10.71 -1.30 -20.53
CA ASN A 521 10.41 -1.47 -21.95
C ASN A 521 10.35 -0.15 -22.75
N GLN A 522 10.79 0.97 -22.19
CA GLN A 522 10.83 2.30 -22.85
C GLN A 522 9.47 2.84 -23.31
N LEU A 523 8.38 2.47 -22.63
CA LEU A 523 7.00 2.86 -22.93
C LEU A 523 6.50 4.06 -22.11
N ILE A 524 7.41 4.93 -21.69
CA ILE A 524 7.13 6.08 -20.81
C ILE A 524 6.12 7.09 -21.40
N LYS A 525 5.91 7.09 -22.73
CA LYS A 525 4.87 7.91 -23.37
C LYS A 525 3.46 7.63 -22.81
N HIS A 526 3.20 6.39 -22.39
CA HIS A 526 1.89 5.99 -21.93
C HIS A 526 1.46 6.64 -20.61
N PHE A 527 2.42 7.10 -19.80
CA PHE A 527 2.10 7.88 -18.59
C PHE A 527 1.44 9.22 -18.91
N LYS A 528 1.63 9.76 -20.11
CA LYS A 528 0.94 10.98 -20.60
C LYS A 528 -0.39 10.65 -21.29
N GLU A 529 -0.43 9.54 -22.03
CA GLU A 529 -1.59 9.13 -22.84
C GLU A 529 -2.74 8.54 -22.01
N TYR A 530 -2.43 7.79 -20.94
CA TYR A 530 -3.43 7.07 -20.15
C TYR A 530 -3.51 7.56 -18.71
N LYS A 531 -4.73 7.66 -18.19
CA LYS A 531 -5.02 8.03 -16.80
C LYS A 531 -4.87 6.82 -15.89
N ILE A 532 -3.62 6.50 -15.55
CA ILE A 532 -3.26 5.33 -14.74
C ILE A 532 -2.60 5.70 -13.41
N ILE A 533 -2.18 6.95 -13.23
CA ILE A 533 -1.41 7.41 -12.07
C ILE A 533 -2.38 7.85 -10.97
N PRO A 534 -2.48 7.14 -9.83
CA PRO A 534 -3.33 7.57 -8.75
C PRO A 534 -2.74 8.79 -8.05
N THR A 535 -3.61 9.74 -7.72
CA THR A 535 -3.32 10.81 -6.77
C THR A 535 -3.35 10.26 -5.34
N ILE A 536 -2.96 11.05 -4.33
CA ILE A 536 -3.05 10.62 -2.91
C ILE A 536 -4.48 10.24 -2.53
N LYS A 537 -5.49 10.93 -3.08
CA LYS A 537 -6.91 10.59 -2.90
C LYS A 537 -7.34 9.33 -3.67
N GLY A 538 -6.47 8.81 -4.54
CA GLY A 538 -6.72 7.61 -5.33
C GLY A 538 -7.38 7.88 -6.69
N THR A 539 -7.58 9.12 -7.12
CA THR A 539 -8.13 9.40 -8.47
C THR A 539 -7.05 9.13 -9.52
N LEU A 540 -7.38 8.37 -10.56
CA LEU A 540 -6.43 8.06 -11.64
C LEU A 540 -6.34 9.22 -12.65
N LYS A 541 -5.11 9.63 -12.94
CA LYS A 541 -4.74 10.77 -13.79
C LYS A 541 -3.57 10.40 -14.71
N SER A 542 -3.32 11.21 -15.72
CA SER A 542 -2.11 11.10 -16.56
C SER A 542 -1.14 12.24 -16.24
N LEU A 543 0.12 12.12 -16.67
CA LEU A 543 1.12 13.21 -16.59
C LEU A 543 0.78 14.41 -17.49
N SER A 544 -0.30 14.36 -18.27
CA SER A 544 -0.84 15.52 -19.00
C SER A 544 -1.96 16.23 -18.24
N ASP A 545 -2.50 15.62 -17.19
CA ASP A 545 -3.38 16.31 -16.24
C ASP A 545 -2.54 17.17 -15.27
N ASP A 546 -3.17 18.11 -14.57
CA ASP A 546 -2.55 18.92 -13.52
C ASP A 546 -2.28 18.09 -12.26
N ILE A 547 -1.24 17.26 -12.31
CA ILE A 547 -0.72 16.48 -11.19
C ILE A 547 0.73 16.84 -10.89
N TYR A 548 1.15 16.64 -9.64
CA TYR A 548 2.45 17.10 -9.16
C TYR A 548 3.14 16.05 -8.30
N ILE A 549 4.47 15.99 -8.42
CA ILE A 549 5.33 15.24 -7.50
C ILE A 549 5.65 16.09 -6.26
N GLU A 550 5.88 15.44 -5.12
CA GLU A 550 6.46 16.09 -3.94
C GLU A 550 7.98 16.08 -4.08
N LYS A 551 8.61 17.27 -4.12
CA LYS A 551 10.07 17.41 -4.27
C LYS A 551 10.73 17.59 -2.92
N GLU A 552 11.87 16.91 -2.69
CA GLU A 552 12.72 16.97 -1.48
C GLU A 552 12.04 16.42 -0.21
N THR A 553 10.93 17.02 0.22
CA THR A 553 10.17 16.65 1.41
C THR A 553 8.70 16.44 1.10
N LYS A 554 8.07 15.50 1.80
CA LYS A 554 6.61 15.27 1.70
C LYS A 554 5.89 16.46 2.33
N ILE A 555 4.85 16.95 1.66
CA ILE A 555 3.98 18.01 2.16
C ILE A 555 3.10 17.42 3.28
N PRO A 556 3.18 17.93 4.52
CA PRO A 556 2.36 17.42 5.62
C PRO A 556 0.86 17.41 5.31
N ASN A 557 0.18 16.30 5.67
CA ASN A 557 -1.26 16.15 5.46
C ASN A 557 -2.09 17.19 6.23
N GLU A 558 -1.52 17.67 7.34
CA GLU A 558 -2.07 18.70 8.21
C GLU A 558 -2.19 20.03 7.45
N PHE A 559 -1.17 20.44 6.69
CA PHE A 559 -1.24 21.66 5.86
C PHE A 559 -2.22 21.50 4.70
N ILE A 560 -2.29 20.31 4.09
CA ILE A 560 -3.28 20.01 3.03
C ILE A 560 -4.70 20.13 3.58
N SER A 561 -4.95 19.59 4.78
CA SER A 561 -6.24 19.65 5.46
C SER A 561 -6.63 21.09 5.81
N ILE A 562 -5.67 21.89 6.30
CA ILE A 562 -5.86 23.32 6.57
C ILE A 562 -6.21 24.07 5.28
N PHE A 563 -5.44 23.86 4.21
CA PHE A 563 -5.68 24.51 2.92
C PHE A 563 -7.07 24.17 2.35
N LYS A 564 -7.49 22.91 2.45
CA LYS A 564 -8.83 22.45 2.08
C LYS A 564 -9.92 23.19 2.85
N SER A 565 -9.75 23.39 4.15
CA SER A 565 -10.71 24.16 4.97
C SER A 565 -10.79 25.64 4.57
N LEU A 566 -9.72 26.20 4.01
CA LEU A 566 -9.60 27.61 3.66
C LEU A 566 -10.15 27.97 2.27
N LYS A 567 -9.96 27.08 1.29
CA LYS A 567 -10.23 27.35 -0.13
C LYS A 567 -11.12 26.30 -0.82
N ASN A 568 -11.55 25.26 -0.09
CA ASN A 568 -12.31 24.11 -0.62
C ASN A 568 -11.59 23.38 -1.77
N GLU A 569 -10.26 23.45 -1.80
CA GLU A 569 -9.37 22.76 -2.74
C GLU A 569 -8.53 21.74 -1.96
N ASP A 570 -8.46 20.49 -2.43
CA ASP A 570 -7.72 19.42 -1.75
C ASP A 570 -6.49 19.04 -2.56
N TRP A 571 -5.28 19.30 -2.05
CA TRP A 571 -4.06 18.94 -2.77
C TRP A 571 -3.88 17.43 -2.91
N ASN A 572 -4.58 16.60 -2.14
CA ASN A 572 -4.60 15.15 -2.37
C ASN A 572 -5.23 14.76 -3.72
N ASP A 573 -6.00 15.65 -4.36
CA ASP A 573 -6.55 15.47 -5.71
C ASP A 573 -5.52 15.70 -6.82
N ILE A 574 -4.38 16.35 -6.54
CA ILE A 574 -3.38 16.72 -7.54
C ILE A 574 -1.99 16.14 -7.23
N LEU A 575 -1.69 15.78 -5.98
CA LEU A 575 -0.42 15.16 -5.63
C LEU A 575 -0.42 13.68 -5.99
N ILE A 576 0.65 13.22 -6.63
CA ILE A 576 0.85 11.80 -6.98
C ILE A 576 0.97 10.94 -5.71
N HIS A 577 0.39 9.74 -5.73
CA HIS A 577 0.42 8.83 -4.59
C HIS A 577 1.85 8.48 -4.15
N ARG A 578 2.12 8.58 -2.84
CA ARG A 578 3.47 8.56 -2.24
C ARG A 578 4.22 7.23 -2.33
N ASP A 579 3.48 6.15 -2.45
CA ASP A 579 4.04 4.78 -2.47
C ASP A 579 4.29 4.27 -3.90
N LEU A 580 4.13 5.13 -4.91
CA LEU A 580 4.48 4.79 -6.28
C LEU A 580 5.99 4.89 -6.52
N ILE A 581 6.49 4.08 -7.44
CA ILE A 581 7.87 4.23 -7.94
C ILE A 581 8.03 5.56 -8.67
N SER A 582 9.26 6.09 -8.70
CA SER A 582 9.56 7.30 -9.47
C SER A 582 9.37 7.03 -10.97
N ILE A 583 8.49 7.82 -11.59
CA ILE A 583 8.16 7.75 -13.02
C ILE A 583 9.02 8.76 -13.80
N ASP A 584 8.96 10.03 -13.40
CA ASP A 584 9.71 11.13 -14.00
C ASP A 584 10.01 12.21 -12.95
N ASN A 585 11.28 12.25 -12.49
CA ASN A 585 11.73 13.23 -11.49
C ASN A 585 11.79 14.68 -12.03
N SER A 586 11.64 14.88 -13.34
CA SER A 586 11.61 16.19 -13.97
C SER A 586 10.20 16.78 -14.10
N HIS A 587 9.16 16.01 -13.75
CA HIS A 587 7.78 16.46 -13.80
C HIS A 587 7.52 17.63 -12.83
N ALA A 588 6.48 18.42 -13.10
CA ALA A 588 6.11 19.56 -12.27
C ALA A 588 5.91 19.14 -10.81
N SER A 589 6.42 19.95 -9.88
CA SER A 589 6.43 19.61 -8.47
C SER A 589 5.78 20.68 -7.59
N LYS A 590 5.37 20.24 -6.41
CA LYS A 590 4.90 21.09 -5.31
C LYS A 590 5.75 20.83 -4.08
N THR A 591 5.92 21.88 -3.28
CA THR A 591 6.74 21.91 -2.07
C THR A 591 5.93 22.45 -0.88
N VAL A 592 6.50 22.35 0.32
CA VAL A 592 5.94 22.97 1.53
C VAL A 592 5.86 24.49 1.38
N LYS A 593 6.81 25.11 0.67
CA LYS A 593 6.76 26.54 0.36
C LYS A 593 5.53 26.90 -0.47
N ASP A 594 5.20 26.11 -1.49
CA ASP A 594 4.05 26.40 -2.36
C ASP A 594 2.73 26.41 -1.59
N ILE A 595 2.51 25.44 -0.69
CA ILE A 595 1.27 25.41 0.13
C ILE A 595 1.27 26.51 1.18
N SER A 596 2.45 26.83 1.74
CA SER A 596 2.66 27.98 2.62
C SER A 596 2.27 29.28 1.93
N ASP A 597 2.72 29.49 0.69
CA ASP A 597 2.42 30.70 -0.08
C ASP A 597 0.93 30.82 -0.37
N GLU A 598 0.25 29.72 -0.74
CA GLU A 598 -1.20 29.72 -0.97
C GLU A 598 -2.00 29.98 0.31
N ILE A 599 -1.66 29.34 1.44
CA ILE A 599 -2.30 29.62 2.73
C ILE A 599 -2.05 31.08 3.14
N ASN A 600 -0.82 31.56 3.04
CA ASN A 600 -0.46 32.91 3.45
C ASN A 600 -1.09 34.00 2.57
N LYS A 601 -1.34 33.75 1.28
CA LYS A 601 -2.16 34.63 0.44
C LYS A 601 -3.56 34.82 1.02
N ILE A 602 -4.17 33.76 1.53
CA ILE A 602 -5.50 33.81 2.15
C ILE A 602 -5.46 34.55 3.49
N LEU A 603 -4.45 34.26 4.32
CA LEU A 603 -4.29 34.90 5.63
C LEU A 603 -3.99 36.40 5.54
N ASN A 604 -3.31 36.84 4.48
CA ASN A 604 -2.97 38.24 4.25
C ASN A 604 -4.03 38.98 3.40
N TYR A 605 -5.12 38.32 3.02
CA TYR A 605 -6.16 38.95 2.21
C TYR A 605 -6.89 40.05 3.00
N GLU A 606 -7.02 41.21 2.36
CA GLU A 606 -7.79 42.36 2.84
C GLU A 606 -8.81 42.75 1.77
N GLU A 607 -10.09 42.73 2.12
CA GLU A 607 -11.14 43.27 1.27
C GLU A 607 -11.14 44.79 1.41
N LYS A 608 -10.82 45.51 0.33
CA LYS A 608 -10.76 46.98 0.32
C LYS A 608 -11.91 47.56 -0.48
N ASN A 609 -12.48 48.67 -0.01
CA ASN A 609 -13.45 49.43 -0.78
C ASN A 609 -12.78 50.16 -1.97
N GLN A 610 -13.60 50.80 -2.80
CA GLN A 610 -13.16 51.59 -3.96
C GLN A 610 -12.18 52.74 -3.65
N TYR A 611 -12.04 53.11 -2.37
CA TYR A 611 -11.11 54.14 -1.89
C TYR A 611 -9.85 53.56 -1.24
N GLY A 612 -9.65 52.23 -1.31
CA GLY A 612 -8.50 51.55 -0.72
C GLY A 612 -8.58 51.34 0.79
N GLN A 613 -9.72 51.62 1.42
CA GLN A 613 -9.92 51.38 2.86
C GLN A 613 -10.33 49.93 3.10
N VAL A 614 -9.70 49.29 4.08
CA VAL A 614 -9.97 47.90 4.46
C VAL A 614 -11.37 47.81 5.09
N GLN A 615 -12.25 46.97 4.52
CA GLN A 615 -13.58 46.66 5.02
C GLN A 615 -13.64 45.35 5.78
N ARG A 616 -12.92 44.33 5.30
CA ARG A 616 -12.81 43.03 5.96
C ARG A 616 -11.40 42.49 5.88
N THR A 617 -11.02 41.77 6.92
CA THR A 617 -9.74 41.09 7.08
C THR A 617 -9.99 39.61 7.36
N TYR A 618 -8.94 38.81 7.39
CA TYR A 618 -9.06 37.38 7.66
C TYR A 618 -9.77 37.06 9.00
N ILE A 619 -9.51 37.86 10.05
CA ILE A 619 -10.05 37.65 11.39
C ILE A 619 -11.58 37.85 11.49
N ASP A 620 -12.21 38.42 10.47
CA ASP A 620 -13.67 38.57 10.40
C ASP A 620 -14.38 37.27 9.97
N ARG A 621 -13.64 36.23 9.57
CA ARG A 621 -14.20 34.91 9.26
C ARG A 621 -14.65 34.18 10.53
N ALA A 622 -15.82 33.54 10.47
CA ALA A 622 -16.39 32.81 11.61
C ALA A 622 -15.49 31.68 12.16
N ASN A 623 -14.67 31.06 11.30
CA ASN A 623 -13.74 29.98 11.66
C ASN A 623 -12.27 30.43 11.79
N ALA A 624 -11.99 31.75 11.81
CA ALA A 624 -10.62 32.26 11.83
C ALA A 624 -9.81 31.70 13.01
N GLU A 625 -10.41 31.69 14.21
CA GLU A 625 -9.82 31.13 15.43
C GLU A 625 -9.33 29.70 15.23
N VAL A 626 -10.23 28.81 14.80
CA VAL A 626 -9.97 27.37 14.67
C VAL A 626 -8.80 27.12 13.73
N VAL A 627 -8.80 27.78 12.56
CA VAL A 627 -7.76 27.59 11.54
C VAL A 627 -6.42 28.16 11.98
N LEU A 628 -6.40 29.32 12.67
CA LEU A 628 -5.14 29.91 13.16
C LEU A 628 -4.51 29.06 14.26
N LEU A 629 -5.34 28.51 15.16
CA LEU A 629 -4.88 27.55 16.16
C LEU A 629 -4.37 26.26 15.49
N ASP A 630 -5.03 25.77 14.43
CA ASP A 630 -4.57 24.59 13.68
C ASP A 630 -3.17 24.82 13.08
N ILE A 631 -2.96 25.95 12.40
CA ILE A 631 -1.65 26.28 11.82
C ILE A 631 -0.58 26.39 12.91
N LEU A 632 -0.87 27.12 14.00
CA LEU A 632 0.14 27.42 15.01
C LEU A 632 0.38 26.27 16.01
N SER A 633 -0.51 25.28 16.05
CA SER A 633 -0.27 24.02 16.77
C SER A 633 0.87 23.19 16.17
N ILE A 634 1.20 23.41 14.89
CA ILE A 634 2.21 22.63 14.17
C ILE A 634 3.62 23.20 14.38
N SER A 635 4.55 22.39 14.88
CA SER A 635 5.95 22.79 15.10
C SER A 635 6.96 21.75 14.60
N ALA A 636 8.19 22.20 14.34
CA ALA A 636 9.29 21.33 13.91
C ALA A 636 9.92 20.55 15.07
N SER A 637 9.69 20.97 16.31
CA SER A 637 10.20 20.35 17.53
C SER A 637 9.27 20.59 18.71
N ASN A 638 9.35 19.74 19.73
CA ASN A 638 8.60 19.83 20.98
C ASN A 638 9.08 20.98 21.91
N SER A 639 9.69 22.02 21.37
CA SER A 639 10.11 23.17 22.18
C SER A 639 8.89 24.01 22.58
N ASN A 640 8.56 23.98 23.87
CA ASN A 640 7.54 24.85 24.45
C ASN A 640 7.98 26.32 24.53
N ASP A 641 9.25 26.61 24.27
CA ASP A 641 9.83 27.92 24.55
C ASP A 641 9.83 28.88 23.36
N SER A 642 9.49 28.38 22.16
CA SER A 642 9.40 29.21 20.96
C SER A 642 8.26 30.23 21.07
N PHE A 643 8.40 31.40 20.43
CA PHE A 643 7.35 32.41 20.38
C PHE A 643 6.01 31.83 19.88
N GLN A 644 6.07 30.95 18.87
CA GLN A 644 4.88 30.28 18.35
C GLN A 644 4.21 29.40 19.40
N SER A 645 4.98 28.57 20.11
CA SER A 645 4.45 27.67 21.14
C SER A 645 3.82 28.46 22.28
N LYS A 646 4.48 29.55 22.73
CA LYS A 646 3.95 30.44 23.76
C LYS A 646 2.66 31.13 23.31
N LEU A 647 2.62 31.66 22.08
CA LEU A 647 1.43 32.30 21.51
C LEU A 647 0.27 31.31 21.36
N PHE A 648 0.54 30.10 20.84
CA PHE A 648 -0.46 29.04 20.70
C PHE A 648 -1.04 28.64 22.06
N ASN A 649 -0.20 28.39 23.07
CA ASN A 649 -0.66 28.04 24.42
C ASN A 649 -1.47 29.16 25.07
N SER A 650 -1.03 30.42 24.91
CA SER A 650 -1.77 31.60 25.36
C SER A 650 -3.15 31.66 24.71
N ALA A 651 -3.23 31.56 23.39
CA ALA A 651 -4.51 31.60 22.66
C ALA A 651 -5.41 30.40 22.97
N LYS A 652 -4.84 29.20 23.15
CA LYS A 652 -5.57 27.98 23.55
C LYS A 652 -6.33 28.21 24.86
N ILE A 653 -5.69 28.83 25.85
CA ILE A 653 -6.32 29.19 27.13
C ILE A 653 -7.43 30.21 26.90
N PHE A 654 -7.17 31.27 26.12
CA PHE A 654 -8.14 32.33 25.85
C PHE A 654 -9.43 31.82 25.21
N PHE A 655 -9.29 31.00 24.18
CA PHE A 655 -10.41 30.44 23.42
C PHE A 655 -10.98 29.16 24.02
N LYS A 656 -10.45 28.68 25.15
CA LYS A 656 -10.85 27.40 25.80
C LYS A 656 -10.79 26.21 24.83
N SER A 657 -9.74 26.17 24.01
CA SER A 657 -9.54 25.12 23.01
C SER A 657 -8.83 23.90 23.59
N GLU A 658 -9.26 22.70 23.20
CA GLU A 658 -8.63 21.43 23.63
C GLU A 658 -7.46 20.99 22.72
N LYS A 659 -7.15 21.75 21.67
CA LYS A 659 -6.12 21.40 20.66
C LYS A 659 -4.74 21.19 21.29
N GLN A 660 -4.02 20.18 20.81
CA GLN A 660 -2.68 19.84 21.29
C GLN A 660 -1.63 20.21 20.24
N PRO A 661 -0.38 20.54 20.66
CA PRO A 661 0.70 20.77 19.71
C PRO A 661 1.01 19.51 18.90
N ILE A 662 1.30 19.69 17.62
CA ILE A 662 1.60 18.62 16.66
C ILE A 662 3.03 18.83 16.17
N VAL A 663 3.89 17.81 16.33
CA VAL A 663 5.28 17.88 15.84
C VAL A 663 5.41 17.15 14.51
N ILE A 664 5.87 17.88 13.50
CA ILE A 664 6.03 17.37 12.14
C ILE A 664 7.41 17.76 11.60
N ASN A 665 8.10 16.81 10.98
CA ASN A 665 9.39 17.04 10.33
C ASN A 665 9.21 17.70 8.95
N GLY A 666 10.23 18.42 8.47
CA GLY A 666 10.28 18.92 7.09
C GLY A 666 9.42 20.17 6.81
N ILE A 667 9.09 20.96 7.85
CA ILE A 667 8.23 22.15 7.74
C ILE A 667 9.00 23.48 7.69
N SER A 668 10.33 23.44 7.51
CA SER A 668 11.19 24.64 7.58
C SER A 668 10.81 25.74 6.60
N ASP A 669 10.26 25.36 5.45
CA ASP A 669 9.88 26.29 4.39
C ASP A 669 8.47 26.86 4.56
N PHE A 670 7.74 26.46 5.62
CA PHE A 670 6.44 27.02 5.96
C PHE A 670 6.60 28.34 6.72
N ASN A 671 6.03 29.41 6.19
CA ASN A 671 6.05 30.72 6.84
C ASN A 671 4.86 30.88 7.79
N PHE A 672 5.11 30.75 9.10
CA PHE A 672 4.09 30.91 10.15
C PHE A 672 3.74 32.36 10.51
N ASN A 673 4.50 33.35 10.03
CA ASN A 673 4.36 34.72 10.52
C ASN A 673 3.00 35.37 10.21
N PRO A 674 2.40 35.17 9.02
CA PRO A 674 1.04 35.65 8.77
C PRO A 674 0.01 35.09 9.75
N ALA A 675 0.07 33.78 10.05
CA ALA A 675 -0.82 33.17 11.05
C ALA A 675 -0.61 33.75 12.45
N LYS A 676 0.65 33.95 12.89
CA LYS A 676 0.96 34.62 14.17
C LYS A 676 0.33 36.01 14.25
N ARG A 677 0.52 36.84 13.20
CA ARG A 677 -0.03 38.20 13.14
C ARG A 677 -1.56 38.19 13.23
N GLN A 678 -2.23 37.32 12.46
CA GLN A 678 -3.69 37.26 12.46
C GLN A 678 -4.24 36.74 13.80
N LEU A 679 -3.58 35.78 14.45
CA LEU A 679 -4.03 35.29 15.77
C LEU A 679 -3.91 36.39 16.84
N ILE A 680 -2.81 37.15 16.83
CA ILE A 680 -2.62 38.29 17.75
C ILE A 680 -3.73 39.32 17.53
N LYS A 681 -3.98 39.73 16.28
CA LYS A 681 -5.07 40.67 15.96
C LYS A 681 -6.44 40.14 16.39
N LEU A 682 -6.71 38.85 16.21
CA LEU A 682 -7.96 38.23 16.63
C LEU A 682 -8.13 38.27 18.16
N LEU A 683 -7.07 37.94 18.92
CA LEU A 683 -7.07 38.06 20.38
C LEU A 683 -7.34 39.51 20.80
N HIS A 684 -6.66 40.47 20.19
CA HIS A 684 -6.82 41.90 20.50
C HIS A 684 -8.25 42.38 20.25
N ASN A 685 -8.85 42.03 19.12
CA ASN A 685 -10.26 42.37 18.84
C ASN A 685 -11.22 41.78 19.88
N LYS A 686 -10.94 40.56 20.38
CA LYS A 686 -11.77 39.93 21.41
C LYS A 686 -11.57 40.56 22.79
N ILE A 687 -10.35 40.95 23.13
CA ILE A 687 -10.03 41.69 24.36
C ILE A 687 -10.73 43.05 24.32
N GLU A 688 -10.58 43.80 23.23
CA GLU A 688 -11.21 45.10 23.04
C GLU A 688 -12.75 45.00 23.13
N ALA A 689 -13.35 43.97 22.51
CA ALA A 689 -14.79 43.73 22.60
C ALA A 689 -15.30 43.41 24.02
N ALA A 690 -14.44 42.95 24.92
CA ALA A 690 -14.80 42.74 26.33
C ALA A 690 -14.98 44.08 27.09
N ASN A 691 -14.46 45.18 26.55
CA ASN A 691 -14.42 46.56 27.08
C ASN A 691 -13.67 46.71 28.42
N LYS A 692 -13.79 45.74 29.33
CA LYS A 692 -13.18 45.73 30.67
C LYS A 692 -12.47 44.42 30.98
N LEU A 693 -11.45 44.50 31.81
CA LEU A 693 -10.63 43.38 32.28
C LEU A 693 -11.45 42.27 32.95
N THR A 694 -12.44 42.65 33.76
CA THR A 694 -13.33 41.71 34.46
C THR A 694 -14.23 40.90 33.52
N ASN A 695 -14.41 41.35 32.27
CA ASN A 695 -15.28 40.69 31.29
C ASN A 695 -14.53 39.67 30.41
N LEU A 696 -13.21 39.48 30.58
CA LEU A 696 -12.44 38.51 29.77
C LEU A 696 -12.84 37.05 30.02
N GLY A 697 -13.42 36.73 31.18
CA GLY A 697 -13.98 35.40 31.46
C GLY A 697 -12.96 34.25 31.55
N LEU A 698 -11.71 34.57 31.91
CA LEU A 698 -10.60 33.63 32.13
C LEU A 698 -10.24 33.53 33.62
N GLU A 699 -9.80 32.34 34.04
CA GLU A 699 -9.15 32.16 35.35
C GLU A 699 -7.81 32.89 35.36
N ASN A 700 -7.59 33.79 36.34
CA ASN A 700 -6.42 34.68 36.41
C ASN A 700 -6.24 35.55 35.15
N SER A 701 -7.31 36.24 34.74
CA SER A 701 -7.35 37.12 33.56
C SER A 701 -6.21 38.15 33.53
N GLU A 702 -5.83 38.70 34.69
CA GLU A 702 -4.73 39.65 34.86
C GLU A 702 -3.38 39.04 34.46
N LYS A 703 -3.09 37.85 34.99
CA LYS A 703 -1.84 37.15 34.71
C LYS A 703 -1.74 36.72 33.26
N TRP A 704 -2.82 36.14 32.72
CA TRP A 704 -2.84 35.71 31.32
C TRP A 704 -2.59 36.89 30.37
N LEU A 705 -3.28 38.02 30.59
CA LEU A 705 -3.13 39.19 29.73
C LEU A 705 -1.73 39.80 29.86
N LEU A 706 -1.19 39.87 31.08
CA LEU A 706 0.17 40.38 31.28
C LEU A 706 1.21 39.51 30.55
N ASP A 707 1.13 38.20 30.70
CA ASP A 707 2.03 37.25 30.04
C ASP A 707 1.93 37.39 28.49
N HIS A 708 0.71 37.58 27.97
CA HIS A 708 0.47 37.81 26.54
C HIS A 708 1.10 39.13 26.05
N LEU A 709 0.91 40.23 26.78
CA LEU A 709 1.43 41.55 26.42
C LEU A 709 2.97 41.60 26.50
N LEU A 710 3.56 40.98 27.54
CA LEU A 710 5.01 40.87 27.67
C LEU A 710 5.62 40.04 26.55
N LEU A 711 4.99 38.91 26.17
CA LEU A 711 5.42 38.09 25.04
C LEU A 711 5.52 38.90 23.75
N LEU A 712 4.57 39.81 23.50
CA LEU A 712 4.60 40.71 22.35
C LEU A 712 5.66 41.81 22.50
N GLN A 713 5.77 42.42 23.68
CA GLN A 713 6.69 43.53 23.94
C GLN A 713 8.17 43.13 23.83
N GLU A 714 8.48 41.88 24.18
CA GLU A 714 9.82 41.29 24.06
C GLU A 714 10.16 40.83 22.64
N SER A 715 9.16 40.72 21.75
CA SER A 715 9.35 40.30 20.36
C SER A 715 9.79 41.46 19.47
N SER A 716 10.92 41.32 18.77
CA SER A 716 11.35 42.31 17.78
C SER A 716 10.43 42.39 16.55
N GLU A 717 9.72 41.31 16.21
CA GLU A 717 8.87 41.24 15.02
C GLU A 717 7.41 41.66 15.28
N PHE A 718 6.88 41.35 16.46
CA PHE A 718 5.45 41.51 16.77
C PHE A 718 5.12 42.65 17.74
N LYS A 719 6.12 43.35 18.30
CA LYS A 719 5.91 44.45 19.25
C LYS A 719 4.97 45.55 18.75
N THR A 720 5.00 45.88 17.46
CA THR A 720 4.12 46.91 16.87
C THR A 720 2.64 46.54 16.93
N LEU A 721 2.30 45.25 17.10
CA LEU A 721 0.91 44.82 17.24
C LEU A 721 0.30 45.21 18.59
N LEU A 722 1.10 45.65 19.58
CA LEU A 722 0.58 46.25 20.81
C LEU A 722 -0.26 47.52 20.52
N GLU A 723 0.00 48.19 19.40
CA GLU A 723 -0.74 49.37 18.97
C GLU A 723 -2.08 49.02 18.30
N PHE A 724 -2.36 47.72 18.09
CA PHE A 724 -3.57 47.25 17.44
C PHE A 724 -4.66 46.94 18.47
N GLY A 725 -5.65 47.82 18.57
CA GLY A 725 -6.82 47.70 19.45
C GLY A 725 -6.58 48.25 20.85
N ASN A 726 -7.67 48.51 21.57
CA ASN A 726 -7.65 48.90 22.97
C ASN A 726 -7.55 47.65 23.85
N ILE A 727 -6.36 47.36 24.37
CA ILE A 727 -6.06 46.08 25.05
C ILE A 727 -5.32 46.22 26.39
N ILE A 728 -4.89 47.44 26.76
CA ILE A 728 -4.13 47.67 28.00
C ILE A 728 -5.09 48.17 29.08
N PRO A 729 -5.27 47.45 30.21
CA PRO A 729 -6.22 47.86 31.23
C PRO A 729 -5.68 49.03 32.05
N ASN A 730 -6.49 50.07 32.22
CA ASN A 730 -6.26 51.12 33.21
C ASN A 730 -6.64 50.66 34.62
N ARG A 731 -6.42 51.50 35.64
CA ARG A 731 -6.77 51.19 37.04
C ARG A 731 -8.27 50.99 37.30
N LYS A 732 -9.15 51.46 36.40
CA LYS A 732 -10.59 51.18 36.42
C LYS A 732 -10.98 49.88 35.71
N GLY A 733 -9.99 49.21 35.11
CA GLY A 733 -10.15 47.99 34.35
C GLY A 733 -10.68 48.21 32.93
N ASP A 734 -10.83 49.45 32.45
CA ASP A 734 -11.18 49.73 31.06
C ASP A 734 -9.95 49.50 30.16
N PHE A 735 -10.15 48.90 28.99
CA PHE A 735 -9.07 48.74 28.02
C PHE A 735 -8.82 50.03 27.23
N CYS A 736 -7.55 50.43 27.15
CA CYS A 736 -7.08 51.63 26.48
C CYS A 736 -6.08 51.29 25.37
N ALA A 737 -5.88 52.23 24.45
CA ALA A 737 -4.83 52.12 23.44
C ALA A 737 -3.44 52.13 24.09
N PHE A 738 -2.51 51.34 23.55
CA PHE A 738 -1.12 51.29 24.04
C PHE A 738 -0.38 52.62 23.86
N VAL A 739 -0.77 53.42 22.87
CA VAL A 739 -0.11 54.69 22.51
C VAL A 739 -1.01 55.87 22.90
N ASN A 740 -0.44 56.86 23.58
CA ASN A 740 -1.05 58.15 23.94
C ASN A 740 -2.29 58.13 24.86
N GLU A 741 -2.83 56.96 25.24
CA GLU A 741 -3.99 56.86 26.14
C GLU A 741 -3.66 56.27 27.52
N ILE A 742 -2.61 55.42 27.61
CA ILE A 742 -2.22 54.74 28.85
C ILE A 742 -0.77 55.02 29.23
N PHE A 743 -0.51 55.19 30.53
CA PHE A 743 0.78 55.57 31.08
C PHE A 743 1.19 54.69 32.27
N ALA A 744 2.49 54.52 32.46
CA ALA A 744 3.05 53.85 33.64
C ALA A 744 2.83 54.68 34.92
N TYR A 745 2.77 53.98 36.06
CA TYR A 745 2.66 54.54 37.41
C TYR A 745 3.99 55.18 37.86
N GLY A 746 4.44 56.22 37.17
CA GLY A 746 5.74 56.84 37.46
C GLY A 746 6.91 56.14 36.80
N THR A 747 8.12 56.61 37.13
CA THR A 747 9.37 55.96 36.74
C THR A 747 9.83 55.03 37.87
N ASN A 748 10.69 54.06 37.56
CA ASN A 748 11.25 53.16 38.59
C ASN A 748 11.98 53.91 39.71
N GLU A 749 12.55 55.08 39.40
CA GLU A 749 13.27 55.93 40.36
C GLU A 749 12.32 56.81 41.17
N ASN A 750 11.18 57.22 40.58
CA ASN A 750 10.16 58.07 41.20
C ASN A 750 8.76 57.55 40.83
N PRO A 751 8.23 56.54 41.56
CA PRO A 751 6.85 56.11 41.38
C PRO A 751 5.88 57.25 41.72
N LEU A 752 4.68 57.21 41.16
CA LEU A 752 3.62 58.11 41.60
C LEU A 752 3.18 57.75 43.03
N ASP A 753 2.32 58.58 43.62
CA ASP A 753 1.77 58.38 44.95
C ASP A 753 0.24 58.31 44.88
N ASP A 754 -0.33 57.23 45.40
CA ASP A 754 -1.77 56.95 45.32
C ASP A 754 -2.59 57.94 46.14
N ASP A 755 -2.06 58.42 47.27
CA ASP A 755 -2.72 59.44 48.08
C ASP A 755 -2.77 60.78 47.32
N LEU A 756 -1.69 61.16 46.63
CA LEU A 756 -1.67 62.37 45.80
C LEU A 756 -2.64 62.30 44.61
N ILE A 757 -2.74 61.16 43.93
CA ILE A 757 -3.71 60.94 42.84
C ILE A 757 -5.14 61.08 43.37
N LYS A 758 -5.43 60.49 44.53
CA LYS A 758 -6.74 60.58 45.19
C LYS A 758 -7.07 62.00 45.63
N ILE A 759 -6.10 62.73 46.18
CA ILE A 759 -6.25 64.15 46.54
C ILE A 759 -6.57 64.98 45.29
N LEU A 760 -5.86 64.77 44.17
CA LEU A 760 -6.12 65.50 42.93
C LEU A 760 -7.57 65.26 42.44
N PHE A 761 -8.03 64.01 42.47
CA PHE A 761 -9.41 63.68 42.10
C PHE A 761 -10.45 64.29 43.07
N GLU A 762 -10.17 64.31 44.38
CA GLU A 762 -11.05 64.95 45.38
C GLU A 762 -11.13 66.48 45.18
N LEU A 763 -10.02 67.12 44.76
CA LEU A 763 -9.98 68.53 44.40
C LEU A 763 -10.79 68.78 43.12
N ASN A 764 -10.57 67.98 42.08
CA ASN A 764 -11.28 68.07 40.80
C ASN A 764 -11.58 66.69 40.21
N ASN A 765 -12.86 66.31 40.24
CA ASN A 765 -13.33 65.03 39.71
C ASN A 765 -13.06 64.83 38.20
N ALA A 766 -12.73 65.88 37.44
CA ALA A 766 -12.35 65.77 36.03
C ALA A 766 -10.91 65.27 35.83
N GLU A 767 -10.03 65.45 36.82
CA GLU A 767 -8.62 65.01 36.81
C GLU A 767 -8.48 63.59 37.39
N ASP A 768 -9.12 62.65 36.71
CA ASP A 768 -9.24 61.25 37.12
C ASP A 768 -8.12 60.40 36.52
N TRP A 769 -6.95 60.42 37.15
CA TRP A 769 -5.73 59.78 36.64
C TRP A 769 -5.85 58.25 36.55
N ASP A 770 -6.74 57.62 37.33
CA ASP A 770 -7.02 56.19 37.24
C ASP A 770 -7.60 55.75 35.88
N LYS A 771 -8.07 56.69 35.05
CA LYS A 771 -8.53 56.42 33.67
C LYS A 771 -7.41 56.22 32.65
N PHE A 772 -6.21 56.72 32.93
CA PHE A 772 -5.10 56.69 31.98
C PHE A 772 -3.79 56.16 32.59
N ILE A 773 -3.77 55.83 33.89
CA ILE A 773 -2.69 55.05 34.49
C ILE A 773 -2.99 53.56 34.34
N VAL A 774 -1.95 52.79 33.95
CA VAL A 774 -2.01 51.35 33.83
C VAL A 774 -2.40 50.68 35.16
N ASN A 775 -3.21 49.62 35.09
CA ASN A 775 -3.56 48.81 36.24
C ASN A 775 -2.31 48.33 37.01
N ASP A 776 -2.39 48.26 38.33
CA ASP A 776 -1.22 47.96 39.19
C ASP A 776 -0.60 46.60 38.92
N TYR A 777 -1.39 45.62 38.49
CA TYR A 777 -0.89 44.29 38.12
C TYR A 777 0.01 44.33 36.88
N PHE A 778 -0.09 45.37 36.06
CA PHE A 778 0.56 45.50 34.74
C PHE A 778 1.73 46.50 34.73
N ARG A 779 2.22 46.93 35.90
CA ARG A 779 3.34 47.90 36.04
C ARG A 779 4.64 47.45 35.39
N SER A 780 4.83 46.15 35.13
CA SER A 780 6.01 45.61 34.44
C SER A 780 6.05 45.90 32.94
N LEU A 781 4.93 46.34 32.34
CA LEU A 781 4.89 46.77 30.95
C LEU A 781 5.66 48.07 30.75
N LYS A 782 6.51 48.11 29.72
CA LYS A 782 7.26 49.31 29.34
C LYS A 782 6.32 50.29 28.62
N LEU A 783 5.79 51.26 29.36
CA LEU A 783 4.93 52.34 28.86
C LEU A 783 5.59 53.71 29.12
N PRO A 784 5.20 54.77 28.38
CA PRO A 784 5.53 56.14 28.75
C PRO A 784 5.00 56.44 30.16
N ALA A 785 5.82 57.06 31.02
CA ALA A 785 5.46 57.31 32.41
C ALA A 785 4.82 58.69 32.60
N LYS A 786 3.76 58.76 33.42
CA LYS A 786 3.33 60.01 34.06
C LYS A 786 4.26 60.30 35.23
N THR A 787 4.70 61.55 35.38
CA THR A 787 5.70 61.91 36.38
C THR A 787 5.08 62.56 37.61
N ILE A 788 5.78 62.46 38.75
CA ILE A 788 5.35 63.13 39.98
C ILE A 788 5.36 64.67 39.85
N GLU A 789 6.20 65.20 38.97
CA GLU A 789 6.27 66.63 38.64
C GLU A 789 5.02 67.11 37.89
N GLU A 790 4.51 66.33 36.93
CA GLU A 790 3.24 66.60 36.28
C GLU A 790 2.07 66.57 37.29
N LEU A 791 2.08 65.61 38.22
CA LEU A 791 1.03 65.48 39.25
C LEU A 791 1.05 66.67 40.21
N ALA A 792 2.23 67.07 40.67
CA ALA A 792 2.42 68.23 41.54
C ALA A 792 2.01 69.54 40.85
N THR A 793 2.33 69.68 39.56
CA THR A 793 1.94 70.84 38.75
C THR A 793 0.42 70.93 38.63
N LYS A 794 -0.27 69.79 38.38
CA LYS A 794 -1.74 69.75 38.33
C LYS A 794 -2.40 70.08 39.66
N LEU A 795 -1.89 69.53 40.76
CA LEU A 795 -2.34 69.88 42.11
C LEU A 795 -2.19 71.37 42.39
N LYS A 796 -1.05 71.97 42.00
CA LYS A 796 -0.83 73.41 42.13
C LYS A 796 -1.83 74.23 41.29
N GLU A 797 -2.08 73.84 40.05
CA GLU A 797 -3.08 74.50 39.18
C GLU A 797 -4.48 74.50 39.80
N GLU A 798 -4.93 73.36 40.33
CA GLU A 798 -6.25 73.24 40.97
C GLU A 798 -6.35 74.03 42.28
N LEU A 799 -5.28 74.05 43.09
CA LEU A 799 -5.23 74.86 44.31
C LEU A 799 -5.21 76.37 44.02
N GLU A 800 -4.53 76.80 42.97
CA GLU A 800 -4.56 78.20 42.52
C GLU A 800 -5.95 78.60 42.02
N LYS A 801 -6.68 77.72 41.32
CA LYS A 801 -8.09 77.97 40.95
C LYS A 801 -8.97 78.17 42.19
N LEU A 802 -8.88 77.27 43.18
CA LEU A 802 -9.60 77.40 44.45
C LEU A 802 -9.25 78.70 45.21
N ARG A 803 -7.99 79.15 45.11
CA ARG A 803 -7.54 80.43 45.67
C ARG A 803 -8.20 81.62 45.00
N ILE A 804 -8.30 81.60 43.67
CA ILE A 804 -8.93 82.68 42.88
C ILE A 804 -10.42 82.74 43.18
N ASP A 805 -11.07 81.58 43.35
CA ASP A 805 -12.51 81.46 43.57
C ASP A 805 -12.93 81.59 45.04
N ASN A 806 -11.98 81.76 45.98
CA ASN A 806 -12.21 81.78 47.45
C ASN A 806 -13.06 80.59 47.94
N ALA A 807 -12.74 79.38 47.47
CA ALA A 807 -13.55 78.18 47.69
C ALA A 807 -12.81 77.06 48.44
N PHE A 808 -11.75 77.39 49.19
CA PHE A 808 -10.93 76.38 49.86
C PHE A 808 -11.69 75.55 50.88
N SER A 809 -12.64 76.15 51.61
CA SER A 809 -13.54 75.49 52.55
C SER A 809 -14.34 74.34 51.94
N THR A 810 -14.75 74.46 50.67
CA THR A 810 -15.55 73.43 49.95
C THR A 810 -14.78 72.14 49.69
N LYS A 811 -13.44 72.20 49.70
CA LYS A 811 -12.53 71.07 49.47
C LYS A 811 -11.53 70.88 50.63
N SER A 812 -11.87 71.39 51.81
CA SER A 812 -11.02 71.38 53.01
C SER A 812 -10.46 70.00 53.37
N GLY A 813 -11.27 68.95 53.25
CA GLY A 813 -10.83 67.56 53.50
C GLY A 813 -9.68 67.10 52.60
N ALA A 814 -9.68 67.45 51.32
CA ALA A 814 -8.62 67.09 50.37
C ALA A 814 -7.33 67.90 50.62
N ILE A 815 -7.49 69.19 50.92
CA ILE A 815 -6.36 70.09 51.21
C ILE A 815 -5.67 69.68 52.52
N LEU A 816 -6.43 69.30 53.55
CA LEU A 816 -5.88 68.81 54.81
C LEU A 816 -5.11 67.50 54.63
N LYS A 817 -5.61 66.57 53.79
CA LYS A 817 -4.87 65.37 53.41
C LYS A 817 -3.55 65.72 52.71
N LEU A 818 -3.54 66.72 51.81
CA LEU A 818 -2.31 67.18 51.15
C LEU A 818 -1.33 67.82 52.13
N ILE A 819 -1.80 68.63 53.09
CA ILE A 819 -0.95 69.19 54.17
C ILE A 819 -0.33 68.07 55.00
N HIS A 820 -1.13 67.06 55.37
CA HIS A 820 -0.65 65.90 56.12
C HIS A 820 0.38 65.11 55.31
N TRP A 821 0.09 64.82 54.04
CA TRP A 821 0.98 64.12 53.13
C TRP A 821 2.32 64.84 52.96
N CYS A 822 2.33 66.17 52.76
CA CYS A 822 3.56 66.95 52.65
C CYS A 822 4.34 67.07 53.98
N SER A 823 3.67 66.86 55.12
CA SER A 823 4.29 66.98 56.45
C SER A 823 4.79 65.63 57.00
N ASP A 824 4.43 64.51 56.37
CA ASP A 824 4.95 63.18 56.71
C ASP A 824 6.45 63.09 56.39
N ILE A 825 7.24 62.59 57.35
CA ILE A 825 8.68 62.41 57.24
C ILE A 825 9.07 61.53 56.03
N LYS A 826 8.22 60.57 55.66
CA LYS A 826 8.46 59.66 54.53
C LYS A 826 8.39 60.38 53.18
N ASN A 827 7.57 61.43 53.09
CA ASN A 827 7.28 62.15 51.84
C ASN A 827 8.07 63.46 51.74
N LYS A 828 8.73 63.88 52.82
CA LYS A 828 9.41 65.18 52.95
C LYS A 828 10.37 65.50 51.80
N PHE A 829 11.18 64.54 51.35
CA PHE A 829 12.09 64.75 50.23
C PHE A 829 11.37 65.07 48.90
N VAL A 830 10.27 64.36 48.64
CA VAL A 830 9.44 64.56 47.44
C VAL A 830 8.64 65.86 47.56
N ALA A 831 8.09 66.13 48.74
CA ALA A 831 7.34 67.35 49.04
C ALA A 831 8.21 68.62 48.90
N ASP A 832 9.41 68.63 49.48
CA ASP A 832 10.34 69.77 49.37
C ASP A 832 10.80 70.02 47.93
N ARG A 833 10.87 68.96 47.10
CA ARG A 833 11.35 69.05 45.72
C ARG A 833 10.28 69.47 44.72
N TYR A 834 9.04 68.96 44.86
CA TYR A 834 7.97 69.13 43.86
C TYR A 834 6.79 69.98 44.36
N PHE A 835 6.66 70.18 45.67
CA PHE A 835 5.55 70.91 46.31
C PHE A 835 6.02 72.14 47.11
N ASP A 836 7.20 72.67 46.80
CA ASP A 836 7.82 73.84 47.45
C ASP A 836 6.87 75.04 47.57
N TRP A 837 6.14 75.34 46.49
CA TRP A 837 5.14 76.40 46.43
C TRP A 837 4.02 76.14 47.44
N PHE A 838 3.47 74.93 47.47
CA PHE A 838 2.36 74.60 48.38
C PHE A 838 2.83 74.68 49.84
N ILE A 839 4.00 74.13 50.15
CA ILE A 839 4.61 74.21 51.48
C ILE A 839 4.81 75.66 51.92
N SER A 840 5.24 76.55 51.02
CA SER A 840 5.41 77.98 51.31
C SER A 840 4.10 78.73 51.58
N GLN A 841 2.96 78.22 51.08
CA GLN A 841 1.64 78.85 51.23
C GLN A 841 0.72 78.09 52.20
N LYS A 842 1.11 76.92 52.69
CA LYS A 842 0.24 76.00 53.45
C LYS A 842 -0.40 76.65 54.67
N ASP A 843 0.35 77.48 55.40
CA ASP A 843 -0.14 78.15 56.61
C ASP A 843 -1.20 79.21 56.26
N LYS A 844 -1.04 79.90 55.12
CA LYS A 844 -2.04 80.85 54.61
C LYS A 844 -3.29 80.13 54.09
N ILE A 845 -3.12 79.02 53.38
CA ILE A 845 -4.24 78.21 52.89
C ILE A 845 -5.03 77.61 54.07
N PHE A 846 -4.34 77.11 55.10
CA PHE A 846 -4.97 76.58 56.32
C PHE A 846 -5.72 77.67 57.12
N VAL A 847 -5.15 78.88 57.21
CA VAL A 847 -5.82 80.03 57.81
C VAL A 847 -7.05 80.44 56.99
N ASN A 848 -6.97 80.45 55.65
CA ASN A 848 -8.12 80.76 54.79
C ASN A 848 -9.25 79.72 54.94
N ILE A 849 -8.94 78.41 55.00
CA ILE A 849 -9.92 77.35 55.30
C ILE A 849 -10.61 77.61 56.64
N SER A 850 -9.85 78.06 57.65
CA SER A 850 -10.36 78.30 59.01
C SER A 850 -11.13 79.63 59.16
N LEU A 851 -10.90 80.60 58.28
CA LEU A 851 -11.58 81.90 58.24
C LEU A 851 -12.87 81.86 57.39
N GLU A 852 -12.93 80.96 56.40
CA GLU A 852 -14.12 80.71 55.58
C GLU A 852 -15.21 79.93 56.36
N ASP A 853 -14.86 79.23 57.45
CA ASP A 853 -15.79 78.52 58.34
C ASP A 853 -16.16 79.39 59.57
N SER A 854 -17.40 79.89 59.59
CA SER A 854 -17.87 80.90 60.56
C SER A 854 -17.96 80.43 62.03
N GLU A 855 -17.98 79.12 62.32
CA GLU A 855 -18.04 78.58 63.69
C GLU A 855 -16.65 78.33 64.31
N VAL A 856 -15.65 77.98 63.49
CA VAL A 856 -14.32 77.55 63.95
C VAL A 856 -13.33 78.72 64.04
N GLY A 857 -13.41 79.69 63.14
CA GLY A 857 -12.47 80.82 63.06
C GLY A 857 -12.34 81.62 64.35
N GLY A 858 -13.40 81.70 65.17
CA GLY A 858 -13.39 82.40 66.46
C GLY A 858 -12.66 81.66 67.60
N ASN A 859 -12.54 80.33 67.53
CA ASN A 859 -11.98 79.51 68.61
C ASN A 859 -10.47 79.26 68.47
N ILE A 860 -9.94 79.21 67.24
CA ILE A 860 -8.51 79.02 66.97
C ILE A 860 -7.68 80.22 67.45
N VAL A 861 -8.21 81.44 67.32
CA VAL A 861 -7.57 82.67 67.82
C VAL A 861 -7.38 82.64 69.35
N LYS A 862 -8.26 81.95 70.09
CA LYS A 862 -8.13 81.79 71.56
C LYS A 862 -7.09 80.76 71.97
N LEU A 863 -6.89 79.69 71.19
CA LEU A 863 -6.02 78.55 71.53
C LEU A 863 -4.53 78.83 71.28
N LEU A 864 -4.21 79.65 70.27
CA LEU A 864 -2.83 80.06 69.95
C LEU A 864 -2.17 80.97 71.01
N SER A 865 -2.92 81.37 72.04
CA SER A 865 -2.47 82.27 73.10
C SER A 865 -1.60 81.61 74.18
N ASN A 866 -1.43 80.28 74.22
CA ASN A 866 -0.83 79.61 75.38
C ASN A 866 0.05 78.38 75.04
N LYS A 867 1.37 78.49 75.27
CA LYS A 867 2.43 77.63 74.71
C LYS A 867 2.74 76.33 75.49
N GLU A 868 2.41 76.22 76.77
CA GLU A 868 2.87 75.09 77.60
C GLU A 868 2.04 73.79 77.45
N LYS A 869 0.73 73.88 77.17
CA LYS A 869 -0.14 72.69 76.99
C LYS A 869 0.12 71.90 75.71
N LEU A 870 0.87 72.47 74.76
CA LEU A 870 1.11 71.87 73.45
C LEU A 870 2.18 70.76 73.51
N ASN A 871 3.15 70.86 74.41
CA ASN A 871 4.24 69.88 74.52
C ASN A 871 3.79 68.56 75.17
N ASP A 872 2.85 68.61 76.13
CA ASP A 872 2.35 67.41 76.81
C ASP A 872 1.45 66.55 75.92
N LEU A 873 0.74 67.17 74.96
CA LEU A 873 -0.12 66.48 73.99
C LEU A 873 0.67 65.81 72.87
N VAL A 874 1.84 66.35 72.50
CA VAL A 874 2.73 65.77 71.49
C VAL A 874 3.38 64.48 72.03
N ALA A 875 3.79 64.45 73.29
CA ALA A 875 4.38 63.25 73.92
C ALA A 875 3.38 62.07 74.05
N LEU A 876 2.08 62.36 74.21
CA LEU A 876 1.02 61.34 74.28
C LEU A 876 0.63 60.78 72.91
N ALA A 877 0.65 61.61 71.86
CA ALA A 877 0.32 61.19 70.49
C ALA A 877 1.41 60.30 69.85
N GLU A 878 2.69 60.48 70.24
CA GLU A 878 3.81 59.66 69.76
C GLU A 878 3.81 58.22 70.33
N SER A 879 2.97 57.93 71.33
CA SER A 879 2.87 56.61 72.00
C SER A 879 1.82 55.65 71.41
N GLY A 880 1.02 56.10 70.43
CA GLY A 880 0.15 55.24 69.63
C GLY A 880 -1.09 54.65 70.34
N ILE A 881 -1.54 55.21 71.47
CA ILE A 881 -2.71 54.71 72.20
C ILE A 881 -3.98 55.50 71.81
N SER A 882 -5.09 54.78 71.53
CA SER A 882 -6.41 55.36 71.30
C SER A 882 -7.10 55.79 72.60
N LEU A 883 -7.71 56.99 72.60
CA LEU A 883 -8.44 57.57 73.75
C LEU A 883 -9.66 56.75 74.20
N THR A 884 -10.24 55.92 73.33
CA THR A 884 -11.32 54.99 73.71
C THR A 884 -10.81 53.82 74.56
N GLN A 885 -9.58 53.37 74.32
CA GLN A 885 -8.95 52.26 75.06
C GLN A 885 -8.43 52.68 76.44
N LEU A 886 -7.94 53.92 76.58
CA LEU A 886 -7.53 54.48 77.88
C LEU A 886 -8.69 54.60 78.87
N SER A 887 -9.90 54.79 78.36
CA SER A 887 -11.11 54.94 79.17
C SER A 887 -11.65 53.59 79.66
N GLU A 888 -11.58 52.55 78.83
CA GLU A 888 -12.03 51.18 79.15
C GLU A 888 -11.03 50.43 80.05
N ILE A 889 -9.72 50.62 79.85
CA ILE A 889 -8.67 49.98 80.67
C ILE A 889 -8.66 50.53 82.11
N ALA A 890 -8.98 51.81 82.30
CA ALA A 890 -9.06 52.44 83.62
C ALA A 890 -10.28 51.96 84.45
N GLU A 891 -11.34 51.47 83.80
CA GLU A 891 -12.52 50.89 84.46
C GLU A 891 -12.33 49.42 84.83
N ILE A 892 -11.70 48.61 83.98
CA ILE A 892 -11.53 47.17 84.20
C ILE A 892 -10.44 46.88 85.26
N ALA A 893 -9.39 47.70 85.34
CA ALA A 893 -8.31 47.55 86.32
C ALA A 893 -8.71 47.82 87.79
N LYS A 894 -9.96 48.25 88.04
CA LYS A 894 -10.49 48.46 89.40
C LYS A 894 -10.96 47.18 90.09
N SER A 895 -11.09 46.04 89.39
CA SER A 895 -11.84 44.88 89.93
C SER A 895 -11.18 43.49 89.83
N ILE A 896 -10.04 43.28 89.15
CA ILE A 896 -9.38 41.95 89.00
C ILE A 896 -7.85 42.11 88.96
N SER A 897 -7.09 41.11 89.45
CA SER A 897 -5.61 41.18 89.60
C SER A 897 -4.84 40.99 88.28
N ILE A 898 -3.69 41.65 88.15
CA ILE A 898 -2.85 41.68 86.93
C ILE A 898 -2.27 40.30 86.55
N GLU A 899 -2.11 39.38 87.50
CA GLU A 899 -1.63 38.02 87.24
C GLU A 899 -2.65 37.17 86.42
N GLU A 900 -3.95 37.43 86.54
CA GLU A 900 -4.99 36.69 85.81
C GLU A 900 -5.09 37.10 84.33
N ILE A 901 -4.81 38.38 84.02
CA ILE A 901 -4.77 38.92 82.65
C ILE A 901 -3.57 38.35 81.87
N LYS A 902 -2.43 38.15 82.55
CA LYS A 902 -1.22 37.56 81.95
C LYS A 902 -1.41 36.09 81.56
N ASN A 903 -2.09 35.30 82.38
CA ASN A 903 -2.36 33.89 82.07
C ASN A 903 -3.32 33.72 80.88
N LEU A 904 -4.32 34.60 80.74
CA LEU A 904 -5.29 34.54 79.65
C LEU A 904 -4.68 34.93 78.29
N ALA A 905 -3.78 35.91 78.27
CA ALA A 905 -3.07 36.34 77.06
C ALA A 905 -2.05 35.30 76.55
N GLN A 906 -1.40 34.57 77.45
CA GLN A 906 -0.50 33.47 77.08
C GLN A 906 -1.28 32.26 76.53
N GLN A 907 -2.47 31.98 77.08
CA GLN A 907 -3.36 30.92 76.63
C GLN A 907 -3.86 31.13 75.20
N LEU A 908 -4.21 32.38 74.84
CA LEU A 908 -4.67 32.73 73.49
C LEU A 908 -3.57 32.64 72.43
N LYS A 909 -2.31 32.88 72.82
CA LYS A 909 -1.16 32.70 71.92
C LYS A 909 -0.88 31.23 71.62
N ASP A 910 -0.92 30.38 72.65
CA ASP A 910 -0.70 28.94 72.51
C ASP A 910 -1.85 28.26 71.72
N GLU A 911 -3.08 28.79 71.79
CA GLU A 911 -4.23 28.35 70.99
C GLU A 911 -4.12 28.71 69.50
N GLN A 912 -3.52 29.86 69.17
CA GLN A 912 -3.30 30.30 67.80
C GLN A 912 -2.22 29.44 67.10
N ASP A 913 -1.16 29.07 67.81
CA ASP A 913 -0.06 28.23 67.29
C ASP A 913 -0.49 26.75 67.12
N ASP A 914 -1.34 26.21 68.01
CA ASP A 914 -1.91 24.84 67.86
C ASP A 914 -2.93 24.75 66.70
N PHE A 915 -3.61 25.85 66.36
CA PHE A 915 -4.53 25.93 65.24
C PHE A 915 -3.81 25.87 63.87
N GLU A 916 -2.72 26.63 63.70
CA GLU A 916 -1.86 26.59 62.52
C GLU A 916 -1.25 25.19 62.28
N PHE A 917 -0.81 24.52 63.36
CA PHE A 917 -0.23 23.18 63.29
C PHE A 917 -1.26 22.10 62.89
N LYS A 918 -2.49 22.19 63.41
CA LYS A 918 -3.60 21.27 63.06
C LYS A 918 -4.02 21.39 61.59
N LYS A 919 -4.02 22.61 61.03
CA LYS A 919 -4.37 22.86 59.63
C LYS A 919 -3.41 22.16 58.67
N LYS A 920 -2.09 22.25 58.90
CA LYS A 920 -1.06 21.60 58.06
C LYS A 920 -1.07 20.06 58.14
N ILE A 921 -1.37 19.48 59.30
CA ILE A 921 -1.56 18.01 59.41
C ILE A 921 -2.77 17.55 58.59
N GLY A 922 -3.87 18.33 58.58
CA GLY A 922 -5.03 18.05 57.73
C GLY A 922 -4.65 17.94 56.25
N GLU A 923 -3.91 18.92 55.73
CA GLU A 923 -3.44 18.95 54.33
C GLU A 923 -2.47 17.79 53.98
N ALA A 924 -1.71 17.29 54.95
CA ALA A 924 -0.81 16.15 54.77
C ALA A 924 -1.54 14.79 54.80
N VAL A 925 -2.55 14.66 55.67
CA VAL A 925 -3.42 13.48 55.73
C VAL A 925 -4.24 13.36 54.45
N GLU A 926 -4.73 14.48 53.92
CA GLU A 926 -5.45 14.52 52.65
C GLU A 926 -4.61 13.99 51.49
N ARG A 927 -3.37 14.48 51.33
CA ARG A 927 -2.43 13.95 50.33
C ARG A 927 -2.17 12.45 50.51
N ALA A 928 -2.00 11.97 51.75
CA ALA A 928 -1.75 10.55 52.01
C ALA A 928 -2.91 9.64 51.58
N PHE A 929 -4.17 10.04 51.82
CA PHE A 929 -5.34 9.29 51.37
C PHE A 929 -5.55 9.39 49.85
N ILE A 930 -5.40 10.57 49.23
CA ILE A 930 -5.50 10.73 47.77
C ILE A 930 -4.47 9.83 47.06
N GLU A 931 -3.22 9.83 47.51
CA GLU A 931 -2.17 8.99 46.94
C GLU A 931 -2.49 7.49 47.07
N ALA A 932 -3.06 7.07 48.21
CA ALA A 932 -3.44 5.67 48.42
C ALA A 932 -4.65 5.25 47.59
N PHE A 933 -5.70 6.07 47.49
CA PHE A 933 -6.90 5.73 46.70
C PHE A 933 -6.69 5.84 45.18
N ASN A 934 -5.81 6.74 44.71
CA ASN A 934 -5.41 6.79 43.29
C ASN A 934 -4.73 5.50 42.83
N SER A 935 -4.05 4.77 43.73
CA SER A 935 -3.42 3.48 43.41
C SER A 935 -4.41 2.30 43.31
N VAL A 936 -5.69 2.53 43.64
CA VAL A 936 -6.68 1.47 43.97
C VAL A 936 -7.86 1.43 43.00
N ASN A 937 -7.98 2.42 42.10
CA ASN A 937 -8.89 2.43 40.95
C ASN A 937 -10.39 2.19 41.28
N LEU A 938 -10.86 2.73 42.42
CA LEU A 938 -12.29 2.87 42.73
C LEU A 938 -12.72 4.33 42.52
N PRO A 939 -13.95 4.63 42.07
CA PRO A 939 -14.48 5.99 42.11
C PRO A 939 -14.77 6.38 43.56
N TYR A 940 -14.21 7.49 44.04
CA TYR A 940 -14.42 7.98 45.40
C TYR A 940 -14.49 9.50 45.41
N ASN A 941 -15.20 10.05 46.39
CA ASN A 941 -15.23 11.46 46.73
C ASN A 941 -14.91 11.58 48.23
N ILE A 942 -13.87 12.33 48.56
CA ILE A 942 -13.52 12.63 49.96
C ILE A 942 -14.12 13.98 50.32
N THR A 943 -14.83 14.05 51.44
CA THR A 943 -15.41 15.27 51.98
C THR A 943 -14.90 15.47 53.39
N TYR A 944 -14.16 16.56 53.63
CA TYR A 944 -13.66 16.94 54.93
C TYR A 944 -14.71 17.74 55.69
N GLN A 945 -15.10 17.27 56.87
CA GLN A 945 -16.06 17.94 57.75
C GLN A 945 -15.31 18.39 59.00
N GLY A 946 -14.81 19.64 58.99
CA GLY A 946 -14.02 20.18 60.11
C GLY A 946 -14.80 20.41 61.43
N VAL A 947 -16.12 20.25 61.42
CA VAL A 947 -16.99 20.36 62.61
C VAL A 947 -18.09 19.30 62.50
N GLY A 948 -18.08 18.31 63.40
CA GLY A 948 -19.08 17.22 63.37
C GLY A 948 -18.70 16.01 64.22
N SER A 949 -19.43 14.90 64.04
CA SER A 949 -19.16 13.61 64.69
C SER A 949 -18.07 12.75 64.00
N GLN A 950 -17.49 13.26 62.91
CA GLN A 950 -16.41 12.68 62.12
C GLN A 950 -15.65 13.81 61.40
N ASP A 951 -14.39 13.58 61.01
CA ASP A 951 -13.56 14.59 60.34
C ASP A 951 -13.48 14.39 58.82
N VAL A 952 -13.58 13.14 58.34
CA VAL A 952 -13.48 12.80 56.91
C VAL A 952 -14.56 11.80 56.53
N VAL A 953 -15.23 12.04 55.41
CA VAL A 953 -16.21 11.12 54.83
C VAL A 953 -15.75 10.74 53.44
N ILE A 954 -15.63 9.45 53.17
CA ILE A 954 -15.26 8.93 51.85
C ILE A 954 -16.48 8.24 51.29
N THR A 955 -16.97 8.75 50.16
CA THR A 955 -18.17 8.24 49.51
C THR A 955 -17.83 7.72 48.14
N ASN A 956 -18.26 6.51 47.79
CA ASN A 956 -18.18 6.06 46.41
C ASN A 956 -19.41 6.59 45.64
N PRO A 957 -19.26 7.54 44.70
CA PRO A 957 -20.38 8.12 43.98
C PRO A 957 -21.11 7.12 43.08
N ALA A 958 -20.52 5.97 42.74
CA ALA A 958 -21.15 4.96 41.90
C ALA A 958 -22.19 4.11 42.67
N ASN A 959 -22.02 3.88 43.97
CA ASN A 959 -22.94 3.07 44.79
C ASN A 959 -23.51 3.82 46.01
N SER A 960 -23.14 5.09 46.22
CA SER A 960 -23.56 5.96 47.32
C SER A 960 -23.23 5.45 48.73
N LYS A 961 -22.32 4.47 48.87
CA LYS A 961 -21.83 4.05 50.18
C LYS A 961 -20.84 5.08 50.73
N SER A 962 -20.98 5.42 52.01
CA SER A 962 -20.07 6.33 52.71
C SER A 962 -19.36 5.63 53.86
N PHE A 963 -18.08 5.94 54.04
CA PHE A 963 -17.25 5.51 55.15
C PHE A 963 -16.75 6.73 55.92
N TYR A 964 -16.85 6.68 57.25
CA TYR A 964 -16.60 7.80 58.14
C TYR A 964 -15.31 7.59 58.93
N ILE A 965 -14.42 8.58 58.90
CA ILE A 965 -13.12 8.55 59.56
C ILE A 965 -13.02 9.76 60.49
N GLU A 966 -12.73 9.50 61.76
CA GLU A 966 -12.40 10.51 62.76
C GLU A 966 -10.89 10.53 62.99
N LEU A 967 -10.25 11.69 62.87
CA LEU A 967 -8.82 11.88 62.94
C LEU A 967 -8.42 12.61 64.22
N LYS A 968 -7.60 11.96 65.05
CA LYS A 968 -7.09 12.57 66.28
C LYS A 968 -5.57 12.64 66.28
N SER A 969 -5.04 13.80 66.62
CA SER A 969 -3.60 14.01 66.75
C SER A 969 -3.20 14.21 68.22
N LEU A 970 -2.21 13.45 68.69
CA LEU A 970 -1.68 13.50 70.05
C LEU A 970 -0.30 14.16 70.08
N SER A 971 -0.06 15.02 71.06
CA SER A 971 1.26 15.64 71.26
C SER A 971 2.27 14.59 71.76
N PRO A 972 3.51 14.55 71.20
CA PRO A 972 4.53 13.58 71.57
C PRO A 972 5.04 13.75 73.01
N THR A 973 4.91 14.95 73.59
CA THR A 973 5.40 15.31 74.94
C THR A 973 4.36 15.12 76.04
N ASN A 974 3.12 14.77 75.72
CA ASN A 974 2.04 14.68 76.70
C ASN A 974 2.11 13.35 77.47
N TRP A 975 2.01 13.43 78.79
CA TRP A 975 2.12 12.25 79.67
C TRP A 975 0.85 11.39 79.69
N ASP A 976 -0.33 12.01 79.51
CA ASP A 976 -1.61 11.31 79.35
C ASP A 976 -1.90 11.05 77.86
N LYS A 977 -1.53 9.86 77.38
CA LYS A 977 -1.74 9.41 76.01
C LYS A 977 -3.12 8.78 75.75
N SER A 978 -4.06 8.99 76.66
CA SER A 978 -5.45 8.60 76.42
C SER A 978 -6.09 9.43 75.31
N LEU A 979 -6.91 8.78 74.51
CA LEU A 979 -7.69 9.44 73.47
C LEU A 979 -8.96 10.02 74.07
N LYS A 980 -9.26 11.28 73.78
CA LYS A 980 -10.49 11.96 74.23
C LYS A 980 -11.40 12.20 73.03
N LEU A 981 -12.55 11.55 73.01
CA LEU A 981 -13.61 11.77 72.01
C LEU A 981 -14.72 12.63 72.57
N ALA A 982 -15.34 13.45 71.72
CA ALA A 982 -16.61 14.08 72.06
C ALA A 982 -17.72 13.01 72.15
N VAL A 983 -18.74 13.26 72.96
CA VAL A 983 -19.87 12.32 73.11
C VAL A 983 -20.58 12.06 71.78
N SER A 984 -20.73 13.08 70.93
CA SER A 984 -21.34 12.94 69.59
C SER A 984 -20.55 11.99 68.68
N GLN A 985 -19.21 12.03 68.75
CA GLN A 985 -18.32 11.13 68.01
C GLN A 985 -18.44 9.69 68.52
N ALA A 986 -18.49 9.52 69.84
CA ALA A 986 -18.71 8.21 70.45
C ALA A 986 -20.10 7.63 70.09
N ARG A 987 -21.16 8.46 70.08
CA ARG A 987 -22.51 8.06 69.66
C ARG A 987 -22.55 7.64 68.19
N LYS A 988 -21.95 8.44 67.31
CA LYS A 988 -21.85 8.09 65.88
C LYS A 988 -21.10 6.78 65.68
N ALA A 989 -19.99 6.57 66.40
CA ALA A 989 -19.27 5.30 66.35
C ALA A 989 -20.13 4.10 66.80
N VAL A 990 -20.99 4.26 67.82
CA VAL A 990 -21.94 3.22 68.29
C VAL A 990 -23.05 2.97 67.27
N GLU A 991 -23.63 4.02 66.68
CA GLU A 991 -24.70 3.89 65.67
C GLU A 991 -24.24 3.13 64.42
N GLN A 992 -22.99 3.33 64.02
CA GLN A 992 -22.41 2.73 62.80
C GLN A 992 -21.79 1.33 63.04
N VAL A 993 -21.97 0.73 64.23
CA VAL A 993 -21.42 -0.60 64.56
C VAL A 993 -21.94 -1.69 63.61
N ASN A 994 -23.24 -1.66 63.29
CA ASN A 994 -23.87 -2.68 62.44
C ASN A 994 -23.44 -2.57 60.98
N GLU A 995 -23.21 -1.36 60.49
CA GLU A 995 -22.76 -1.10 59.11
C GLU A 995 -21.23 -1.24 58.98
N GLY A 996 -20.48 -1.12 60.07
CA GLY A 996 -19.04 -1.38 60.12
C GLY A 996 -18.18 -0.34 59.38
N ASN A 997 -18.74 0.83 59.12
CA ASN A 997 -18.24 1.89 58.24
C ASN A 997 -17.73 3.15 58.97
N TYR A 998 -17.42 3.05 60.27
CA TYR A 998 -16.82 4.12 61.06
C TYR A 998 -15.50 3.68 61.69
N VAL A 999 -14.48 4.54 61.64
CA VAL A 999 -13.17 4.29 62.23
C VAL A 999 -12.62 5.53 62.94
N VAL A 1000 -11.84 5.30 63.99
CA VAL A 1000 -11.06 6.35 64.66
C VAL A 1000 -9.58 6.12 64.37
N SER A 1001 -8.96 7.09 63.72
CA SER A 1001 -7.55 7.05 63.31
C SER A 1001 -6.75 8.06 64.13
N VAL A 1002 -5.67 7.59 64.76
CA VAL A 1002 -4.86 8.36 65.69
C VAL A 1002 -3.45 8.51 65.14
N LEU A 1003 -2.95 9.75 65.17
CA LEU A 1003 -1.60 10.11 64.78
C LEU A 1003 -0.86 10.74 65.97
N VAL A 1004 0.33 10.26 66.28
CA VAL A 1004 1.23 10.97 67.20
C VAL A 1004 2.02 12.00 66.38
N ARG A 1005 1.94 13.27 66.77
CA ARG A 1005 2.53 14.38 66.00
C ARG A 1005 4.07 14.30 66.05
N PRO A 1006 4.78 14.70 64.96
CA PRO A 1006 6.21 14.91 65.02
C PRO A 1006 6.55 16.14 65.88
N SER A 1007 7.78 16.20 66.40
CA SER A 1007 8.28 17.32 67.22
C SER A 1007 8.46 18.61 66.43
N ASP A 1008 8.58 18.52 65.10
CA ASP A 1008 8.66 19.65 64.18
C ASP A 1008 7.62 19.49 63.07
N TRP A 1009 6.93 20.58 62.70
CA TRP A 1009 5.79 20.57 61.80
C TRP A 1009 6.18 20.29 60.35
N GLU A 1010 7.40 20.66 59.93
CA GLU A 1010 7.90 20.41 58.58
C GLU A 1010 8.04 18.92 58.25
N LEU A 1011 8.09 18.06 59.28
CA LEU A 1011 8.20 16.60 59.15
C LEU A 1011 6.85 15.90 58.97
N ALA A 1012 5.71 16.61 59.09
CA ALA A 1012 4.37 16.05 58.93
C ALA A 1012 3.98 15.90 57.45
N THR A 1013 4.72 15.10 56.69
CA THR A 1013 4.47 14.83 55.26
C THR A 1013 3.49 13.67 55.05
N ALA A 1014 2.97 13.49 53.83
CA ALA A 1014 2.06 12.39 53.49
C ALA A 1014 2.66 11.00 53.82
N ASP A 1015 3.97 10.81 53.59
CA ASP A 1015 4.67 9.56 53.93
C ASP A 1015 4.79 9.34 55.44
N PHE A 1016 4.95 10.42 56.22
CA PHE A 1016 4.92 10.33 57.68
C PHE A 1016 3.54 9.85 58.16
N ILE A 1017 2.44 10.34 57.56
CA ILE A 1017 1.08 9.89 57.87
C ILE A 1017 0.89 8.40 57.55
N LYS A 1018 1.26 7.95 56.34
CA LYS A 1018 1.13 6.54 55.94
C LYS A 1018 1.86 5.59 56.88
N THR A 1019 2.99 6.04 57.43
CA THR A 1019 3.83 5.22 58.30
C THR A 1019 3.36 5.21 59.76
N ASN A 1020 2.74 6.29 60.25
CA ASN A 1020 2.47 6.48 61.68
C ASN A 1020 0.98 6.58 62.07
N LEU A 1021 0.05 6.56 61.11
CA LEU A 1021 -1.39 6.57 61.40
C LEU A 1021 -1.84 5.18 61.85
N ASN A 1022 -2.50 5.13 63.01
CA ASN A 1022 -3.02 3.89 63.58
C ASN A 1022 -4.54 3.96 63.77
N SER A 1023 -5.27 2.97 63.26
CA SER A 1023 -6.73 3.05 63.09
C SER A 1023 -7.47 1.95 63.84
N GLN A 1024 -8.43 2.33 64.67
CA GLN A 1024 -9.22 1.40 65.47
C GLN A 1024 -10.58 1.14 64.82
N PHE A 1025 -10.78 -0.07 64.32
CA PHE A 1025 -12.06 -0.47 63.75
C PHE A 1025 -13.07 -0.94 64.80
N ASN A 1026 -14.36 -0.80 64.48
CA ASN A 1026 -15.50 -1.26 65.28
C ASN A 1026 -15.48 -0.78 66.75
N ILE A 1027 -14.88 0.40 66.98
CA ILE A 1027 -14.71 0.96 68.32
C ILE A 1027 -16.05 1.21 69.03
N GLY A 1028 -17.14 1.44 68.27
CA GLY A 1028 -18.49 1.63 68.82
C GLY A 1028 -18.98 0.49 69.71
N SER A 1029 -18.59 -0.77 69.43
CA SER A 1029 -18.94 -1.91 70.29
C SER A 1029 -18.38 -1.76 71.71
N LEU A 1030 -17.18 -1.20 71.85
CA LEU A 1030 -16.51 -0.92 73.13
C LEU A 1030 -17.08 0.33 73.82
N LEU A 1031 -17.58 1.28 73.03
CA LEU A 1031 -18.12 2.56 73.53
C LEU A 1031 -19.60 2.49 73.93
N SER A 1032 -20.32 1.43 73.55
CA SER A 1032 -21.76 1.27 73.78
C SER A 1032 -22.15 1.45 75.26
N SER A 1033 -21.38 0.86 76.18
CA SER A 1033 -21.64 0.99 77.62
C SER A 1033 -21.44 2.41 78.17
N VAL A 1034 -20.50 3.17 77.60
CA VAL A 1034 -20.22 4.56 78.03
C VAL A 1034 -21.23 5.53 77.40
N VAL A 1035 -21.66 5.27 76.17
CA VAL A 1035 -22.73 6.04 75.52
C VAL A 1035 -24.08 5.83 76.22
N GLU A 1036 -24.38 4.63 76.70
CA GLU A 1036 -25.59 4.41 77.52
C GLU A 1036 -25.48 5.06 78.90
N LYS A 1037 -24.30 5.06 79.53
CA LYS A 1037 -24.07 5.85 80.77
C LYS A 1037 -24.26 7.35 80.53
N ASP A 1038 -23.82 7.86 79.39
CA ASP A 1038 -24.02 9.26 79.00
C ASP A 1038 -25.50 9.58 78.74
N LYS A 1039 -26.26 8.68 78.08
CA LYS A 1039 -27.72 8.82 77.95
C LYS A 1039 -28.41 8.82 79.32
N THR A 1040 -27.96 7.97 80.25
CA THR A 1040 -28.49 7.93 81.62
C THR A 1040 -28.17 9.22 82.37
N PHE A 1041 -26.98 9.80 82.16
CA PHE A 1041 -26.59 11.10 82.68
C PHE A 1041 -27.41 12.25 82.07
N GLU A 1042 -27.73 12.21 80.79
CA GLU A 1042 -28.66 13.16 80.14
C GLU A 1042 -30.09 13.04 80.68
N GLN A 1043 -30.52 11.85 81.09
CA GLN A 1043 -31.82 11.66 81.77
C GLN A 1043 -31.81 12.23 83.20
N LEU A 1044 -30.68 12.18 83.91
CA LEU A 1044 -30.48 12.80 85.23
C LEU A 1044 -30.32 14.33 85.17
N LEU A 1045 -29.93 14.89 84.02
CA LEU A 1045 -29.97 16.34 83.75
C LEU A 1045 -31.40 16.84 83.44
N ASN A 1046 -32.36 15.93 83.21
CA ASN A 1046 -33.72 16.22 82.74
C ASN A 1046 -34.82 15.74 83.72
N SER A 1047 -34.51 15.60 85.03
CA SER A 1047 -35.49 15.20 86.06
C SER A 1047 -36.27 16.40 86.64
N SER A 1048 -37.46 16.66 86.11
CA SER A 1048 -38.36 17.72 86.59
C SER A 1048 -39.02 17.40 87.94
N GLY A 1049 -38.33 17.69 89.04
CA GLY A 1049 -38.86 17.73 90.41
C GLY A 1049 -38.52 19.05 91.11
N ASP A 1050 -39.32 19.44 92.12
CA ASP A 1050 -39.18 20.72 92.86
C ASP A 1050 -37.85 20.86 93.65
N ILE A 1051 -37.03 19.81 93.71
CA ILE A 1051 -35.63 19.83 94.13
C ILE A 1051 -34.86 18.96 93.14
N ASP A 1052 -33.94 19.55 92.38
CA ASP A 1052 -33.18 18.88 91.32
C ASP A 1052 -31.68 19.21 91.38
N LEU A 1053 -30.84 18.35 90.79
CA LEU A 1053 -29.38 18.44 90.88
C LEU A 1053 -28.80 19.29 89.73
N ALA A 1054 -28.28 20.48 90.02
CA ALA A 1054 -27.69 21.38 89.01
C ALA A 1054 -26.18 21.11 88.79
N PHE A 1055 -25.74 21.00 87.53
CA PHE A 1055 -24.34 20.81 87.15
C PHE A 1055 -23.78 22.10 86.51
N GLU A 1056 -22.67 22.63 87.02
CA GLU A 1056 -22.05 23.88 86.53
C GLU A 1056 -21.20 23.73 85.25
N ASP A 1057 -20.72 22.52 84.91
CA ASP A 1057 -20.08 22.23 83.62
C ASP A 1057 -20.59 20.90 83.06
N THR A 1058 -21.25 20.95 81.89
CA THR A 1058 -21.90 19.81 81.25
C THR A 1058 -21.07 19.22 80.11
N ARG A 1059 -19.83 19.69 79.90
CA ARG A 1059 -18.96 19.21 78.83
C ARG A 1059 -18.42 17.82 79.15
N ARG A 1060 -18.94 16.82 78.45
CA ARG A 1060 -18.56 15.41 78.61
C ARG A 1060 -17.64 14.96 77.48
N LYS A 1061 -16.61 14.19 77.83
CA LYS A 1061 -15.71 13.57 76.87
C LYS A 1061 -15.51 12.10 77.23
N VAL A 1062 -15.49 11.25 76.22
CA VAL A 1062 -15.23 9.83 76.36
C VAL A 1062 -13.72 9.62 76.33
N LYS A 1063 -13.15 9.14 77.44
CA LYS A 1063 -11.72 8.87 77.58
C LYS A 1063 -11.45 7.40 77.27
N ILE A 1064 -10.59 7.14 76.30
CA ILE A 1064 -10.19 5.81 75.85
C ILE A 1064 -8.72 5.64 76.21
N SER A 1065 -8.38 4.56 76.94
CA SER A 1065 -7.01 4.32 77.37
C SER A 1065 -6.07 4.07 76.19
N GLU A 1066 -4.79 4.40 76.36
CA GLU A 1066 -3.76 4.25 75.32
C GLU A 1066 -3.68 2.83 74.77
N GLN A 1067 -3.83 1.82 75.64
CA GLN A 1067 -3.74 0.41 75.27
C GLN A 1067 -4.74 0.03 74.16
N ILE A 1068 -5.94 0.61 74.17
CA ILE A 1068 -7.00 0.22 73.25
C ILE A 1068 -6.65 0.59 71.80
N TRP A 1069 -6.19 1.81 71.54
CA TRP A 1069 -5.90 2.27 70.17
C TRP A 1069 -4.47 1.94 69.73
N ARG A 1070 -3.54 1.73 70.67
CA ARG A 1070 -2.13 1.50 70.35
C ARG A 1070 -1.79 0.02 70.17
N GLN A 1071 -2.43 -0.90 70.90
CA GLN A 1071 -2.18 -2.35 70.78
C GLN A 1071 -3.11 -3.06 69.80
N ASN A 1072 -4.35 -2.58 69.65
CA ASN A 1072 -5.35 -3.18 68.74
C ASN A 1072 -5.61 -2.33 67.48
N GLY A 1073 -4.82 -1.28 67.27
CA GLY A 1073 -4.91 -0.41 66.12
C GLY A 1073 -4.28 -1.06 64.88
N HIS A 1074 -4.83 -0.72 63.72
CA HIS A 1074 -4.37 -1.21 62.44
C HIS A 1074 -3.64 -0.12 61.64
N PRO A 1075 -2.55 -0.46 60.94
CA PRO A 1075 -1.77 0.51 60.18
C PRO A 1075 -2.56 1.03 58.97
N PHE A 1076 -2.08 2.14 58.40
CA PHE A 1076 -2.71 2.85 57.28
C PHE A 1076 -3.12 1.94 56.11
N ASN A 1077 -2.27 1.00 55.67
CA ASN A 1077 -2.61 0.09 54.57
C ASN A 1077 -3.84 -0.80 54.87
N SER A 1078 -3.98 -1.27 56.11
CA SER A 1078 -5.14 -2.06 56.52
C SER A 1078 -6.44 -1.24 56.54
N LEU A 1079 -6.34 0.07 56.82
CA LEU A 1079 -7.45 1.00 56.67
C LEU A 1079 -7.84 1.16 55.20
N ILE A 1080 -6.86 1.32 54.31
CA ILE A 1080 -7.12 1.43 52.86
C ILE A 1080 -7.76 0.15 52.30
N ASP A 1081 -7.32 -1.03 52.71
CA ASP A 1081 -7.93 -2.30 52.27
C ASP A 1081 -9.36 -2.48 52.80
N ARG A 1082 -9.65 -2.03 54.03
CA ARG A 1082 -11.01 -2.06 54.55
C ARG A 1082 -11.92 -1.06 53.83
N LEU A 1083 -11.40 0.12 53.49
CA LEU A 1083 -12.10 1.11 52.68
C LEU A 1083 -12.42 0.56 51.29
N LYS A 1084 -11.48 -0.16 50.64
CA LYS A 1084 -11.75 -0.87 49.37
C LYS A 1084 -12.89 -1.87 49.48
N GLN A 1085 -12.86 -2.72 50.50
CA GLN A 1085 -13.85 -3.79 50.66
C GLN A 1085 -15.25 -3.24 50.91
N TYR A 1086 -15.36 -2.11 51.60
CA TYR A 1086 -16.64 -1.50 51.90
C TYR A 1086 -17.18 -0.63 50.76
N LEU A 1087 -16.31 0.21 50.17
CA LEU A 1087 -16.68 1.22 49.17
C LEU A 1087 -16.69 0.68 47.74
N GLY A 1088 -15.89 -0.35 47.41
CA GLY A 1088 -16.04 -1.14 46.19
C GLY A 1088 -17.37 -1.87 46.17
#